data_AF-A0A9P6YKV7-F1
#
_entry.id   AF-A0A9P6YKV7-F1
#
_cell.length_a   1.000
_cell.length_b   1.000
_cell.length_c   1.000
_cell.angle_alpha   90.00
_cell.angle_beta   90.00
_cell.angle_gamma   90.00
#
_symmetry.space_group_name_H-M   'P 1'
#
loop_
_entity.id
_entity.type
_entity.pdbx_description
1 polymer ?
#
loop_
_entity_poly.entity_id
_entity_poly.type
_entity_poly.pdbx_seq_one_letter_code
_entity_poly.pdbx_strand_id
1 'polypeptide(L)'
;MIAHYKEKHKNETPTAVITGGDSGIGLEITRSLLQAGFHVIIGTRSKTLCKEAVKAFVVKQSRVSMLELDLASFDSVYKFASEVKLELSERKIDVLINNAGIMNVPYLKTEDGFESQCQINSLSPILLTKLLLPCMNTKGSRILFASSSTLYAINHLETDTPLKPYTLNGLDHYAYSKSCIAHLAQHLSSLIHPAIKVYSYHPGTVRTKLFDHTTIFTLKLFSKLFDFIMLTPKEGSLTPLYLCFTDRIELENSSKSCYWADERPQQLLPVSVNGKLNDTKELWKDVLINASITINNITTVQSPNQEYVRLLNHSILFYEVQRSGKLPENNRIPWRHDSAMTDGIDVQLDLTGGYYDAGDYLKFTFPLSYSVFMLSWGGIDYFKGYELANQTGYLKDQLKWATDWMIKAHPQACTLYVQIGDVQLDNNYFGPDSGIPLPRPSYQINETHFGTDVASMTAAAFATASSFFRLLGSVTVPSFTTRPKPFFPFAIIFLFQTSLGFIGAHYGAVYIFLAQVLFDVSNPDPSLQRRIEAENYLDGIVLTTQNVSCTFNLLKYVCSDDSSNANAMSTSFLLLSYSTKVLRPLLTTPSGNKEIVLEKIKKYEDLANSQLDYIFGKNPAQQNYVVGERPNSPKYPHSALAAGFASLAEAVVKPTDLTRAHTIYGALVGGPAKNDSFADQRLDWAQTEVALDYNACYQGVLAYQVMYNPNGPFYEVPTEVPSRGGGGGSNNSLKPPTFPKWALIITILLPILFVILLGAFAIMFIRRRCHQSHVDQASTIAQDKSEKNTTERP
;
A
#
# COMPACT_ATOMS: atom_id res chain seq x y z
N MET A 1 -15.12 -13.97 -42.37
CA MET A 1 -14.48 -13.16 -41.32
C MET A 1 -12.95 -13.20 -41.38
N ILE A 2 -12.28 -14.31 -41.03
CA ILE A 2 -10.81 -14.37 -40.97
C ILE A 2 -10.13 -13.93 -42.29
N ALA A 3 -10.56 -14.47 -43.44
CA ALA A 3 -9.97 -14.09 -44.74
C ALA A 3 -10.11 -12.58 -45.03
N HIS A 4 -11.28 -12.01 -44.74
CA HIS A 4 -11.54 -10.58 -44.90
C HIS A 4 -10.67 -9.72 -43.95
N TYR A 5 -10.57 -10.12 -42.68
CA TYR A 5 -9.72 -9.44 -41.70
C TYR A 5 -8.25 -9.46 -42.13
N LYS A 6 -7.75 -10.60 -42.59
CA LYS A 6 -6.37 -10.73 -43.07
C LYS A 6 -6.07 -9.87 -44.29
N GLU A 7 -6.98 -9.77 -45.24
CA GLU A 7 -6.78 -8.91 -46.41
C GLU A 7 -6.67 -7.43 -46.00
N LYS A 8 -7.53 -7.01 -45.07
CA LYS A 8 -7.53 -5.64 -44.54
C LYS A 8 -6.28 -5.30 -43.73
N HIS A 9 -5.77 -6.26 -42.94
CA HIS A 9 -4.65 -6.08 -42.01
C HIS A 9 -3.36 -6.79 -42.46
N LYS A 10 -3.16 -6.97 -43.78
CA LYS A 10 -2.10 -7.82 -44.35
C LYS A 10 -0.66 -7.43 -43.96
N ASN A 11 -0.44 -6.18 -43.55
CA ASN A 11 0.86 -5.64 -43.16
C ASN A 11 1.01 -5.43 -41.64
N GLU A 12 0.05 -5.88 -40.84
CA GLU A 12 0.02 -5.68 -39.39
C GLU A 12 0.19 -7.00 -38.65
N THR A 13 0.73 -6.95 -37.42
CA THR A 13 0.77 -8.11 -36.52
C THR A 13 0.14 -7.69 -35.19
N PRO A 14 -1.21 -7.70 -35.12
CA PRO A 14 -1.93 -7.24 -33.94
C PRO A 14 -1.71 -8.20 -32.75
N THR A 15 -1.83 -7.67 -31.53
CA THR A 15 -1.64 -8.44 -30.30
C THR A 15 -2.97 -8.66 -29.57
N ALA A 16 -3.24 -9.92 -29.22
CA ALA A 16 -4.38 -10.30 -28.40
C ALA A 16 -3.94 -10.90 -27.07
N VAL A 17 -4.61 -10.54 -25.98
CA VAL A 17 -4.45 -11.16 -24.66
C VAL A 17 -5.75 -11.87 -24.32
N ILE A 18 -5.71 -13.16 -23.98
CA ILE A 18 -6.89 -13.97 -23.68
C ILE A 18 -6.72 -14.78 -22.38
N THR A 19 -7.73 -14.74 -21.51
CA THR A 19 -7.78 -15.58 -20.31
C THR A 19 -8.48 -16.91 -20.62
N GLY A 20 -7.91 -18.04 -20.16
CA GLY A 20 -8.45 -19.38 -20.43
C GLY A 20 -8.46 -19.74 -21.92
N GLY A 21 -7.46 -19.27 -22.68
CA GLY A 21 -7.34 -19.48 -24.13
C GLY A 21 -6.88 -20.89 -24.54
N ASP A 22 -6.88 -21.84 -23.61
CA ASP A 22 -6.34 -23.19 -23.72
C ASP A 22 -7.41 -24.29 -23.61
N SER A 23 -8.69 -23.94 -23.41
CA SER A 23 -9.78 -24.92 -23.36
C SER A 23 -11.10 -24.38 -23.88
N GLY A 24 -12.01 -25.28 -24.27
CA GLY A 24 -13.37 -24.95 -24.69
C GLY A 24 -13.44 -23.85 -25.74
N ILE A 25 -14.28 -22.83 -25.49
CA ILE A 25 -14.46 -21.67 -26.38
C ILE A 25 -13.17 -20.87 -26.53
N GLY A 26 -12.40 -20.72 -25.45
CA GLY A 26 -11.16 -19.94 -25.44
C GLY A 26 -10.11 -20.52 -26.39
N LEU A 27 -10.01 -21.85 -26.47
CA LEU A 27 -9.11 -22.53 -27.41
C LEU A 27 -9.46 -22.24 -28.88
N GLU A 28 -10.76 -22.22 -29.20
CA GLU A 28 -11.26 -21.91 -30.55
C GLU A 28 -11.04 -20.43 -30.92
N ILE A 29 -11.17 -19.53 -29.96
CA ILE A 29 -10.84 -18.11 -30.13
C ILE A 29 -9.34 -17.96 -30.41
N THR A 30 -8.48 -18.56 -29.57
CA THR A 30 -7.01 -18.56 -29.75
C THR A 30 -6.63 -19.08 -31.13
N ARG A 31 -7.18 -20.23 -31.55
CA ARG A 31 -6.94 -20.83 -32.87
C ARG A 31 -7.29 -19.87 -34.00
N SER A 32 -8.44 -19.21 -33.91
CA SER A 32 -8.94 -18.30 -34.94
C SER A 32 -8.14 -17.00 -35.02
N LEU A 33 -7.72 -16.43 -33.88
CA LEU A 33 -6.85 -15.25 -33.81
C LEU A 33 -5.48 -15.53 -34.45
N LEU A 34 -4.88 -16.70 -34.16
CA LEU A 34 -3.61 -17.10 -34.77
C LEU A 34 -3.72 -17.31 -36.29
N GLN A 35 -4.85 -17.85 -36.77
CA GLN A 35 -5.14 -17.97 -38.20
C GLN A 35 -5.28 -16.60 -38.86
N ALA A 36 -5.87 -15.63 -38.14
CA ALA A 36 -6.02 -14.24 -38.56
C ALA A 36 -4.72 -13.41 -38.49
N GLY A 37 -3.64 -13.95 -37.92
CA GLY A 37 -2.31 -13.33 -37.94
C GLY A 37 -1.87 -12.67 -36.63
N PHE A 38 -2.66 -12.79 -35.56
CA PHE A 38 -2.33 -12.20 -34.27
C PHE A 38 -1.10 -12.84 -33.61
N HIS A 39 -0.39 -12.04 -32.82
CA HIS A 39 0.41 -12.53 -31.70
C HIS A 39 -0.54 -12.69 -30.49
N VAL A 40 -0.56 -13.87 -29.86
CA VAL A 40 -1.55 -14.19 -28.81
C VAL A 40 -0.84 -14.52 -27.49
N ILE A 41 -1.15 -13.75 -26.45
CA ILE A 41 -0.72 -14.01 -25.08
C ILE A 41 -1.86 -14.70 -24.34
N ILE A 42 -1.62 -15.93 -23.88
CA ILE A 42 -2.61 -16.77 -23.20
C ILE A 42 -2.32 -16.78 -21.71
N GLY A 43 -3.30 -16.36 -20.90
CA GLY A 43 -3.31 -16.59 -19.46
C GLY A 43 -3.93 -17.95 -19.12
N THR A 44 -3.16 -18.83 -18.50
CA THR A 44 -3.56 -20.19 -18.13
C THR A 44 -3.09 -20.57 -16.73
N ARG A 45 -3.82 -21.45 -16.05
CA ARG A 45 -3.40 -22.05 -14.78
C ARG A 45 -2.31 -23.12 -14.94
N SER A 46 -2.14 -23.68 -16.15
CA SER A 46 -1.14 -24.71 -16.42
C SER A 46 -0.49 -24.51 -17.77
N LYS A 47 0.74 -23.99 -17.78
CA LYS A 47 1.55 -23.83 -19.00
C LYS A 47 1.73 -25.15 -19.75
N THR A 48 1.83 -26.28 -19.04
CA THR A 48 1.97 -27.62 -19.63
C THR A 48 0.73 -28.02 -20.41
N LEU A 49 -0.45 -27.97 -19.79
CA LEU A 49 -1.72 -28.31 -20.46
C LEU A 49 -2.04 -27.34 -21.60
N CYS A 50 -1.73 -26.06 -21.41
CA CYS A 50 -1.89 -25.05 -22.46
C CYS A 50 -1.01 -25.36 -23.67
N LYS A 51 0.26 -25.71 -23.45
CA LYS A 51 1.19 -26.09 -24.51
C LYS A 51 0.69 -27.30 -25.30
N GLU A 52 0.14 -28.30 -24.62
CA GLU A 52 -0.47 -29.48 -25.26
C GLU A 52 -1.70 -29.11 -26.08
N ALA A 53 -2.61 -28.31 -25.52
CA ALA A 53 -3.85 -27.91 -26.16
C ALA A 53 -3.62 -27.10 -27.45
N VAL A 54 -2.63 -26.20 -27.47
CA VAL A 54 -2.36 -25.37 -28.66
C VAL A 54 -1.42 -26.03 -29.66
N LYS A 55 -0.72 -27.11 -29.28
CA LYS A 55 0.28 -27.81 -30.13
C LYS A 55 -0.28 -28.19 -31.50
N ALA A 56 -1.57 -28.56 -31.55
CA ALA A 56 -2.22 -29.08 -32.75
C ALA A 56 -2.37 -28.05 -33.89
N PHE A 57 -2.27 -26.75 -33.61
CA PHE A 57 -2.55 -25.70 -34.62
C PHE A 57 -1.59 -24.51 -34.58
N VAL A 58 -0.56 -24.54 -33.73
CA VAL A 58 0.52 -23.54 -33.74
C VAL A 58 1.58 -23.94 -34.77
N VAL A 59 1.48 -23.36 -35.98
CA VAL A 59 2.44 -23.61 -37.09
C VAL A 59 3.81 -22.96 -36.83
N LYS A 60 3.86 -21.87 -36.05
CA LYS A 60 5.09 -21.20 -35.60
C LYS A 60 4.96 -20.82 -34.12
N GLN A 61 5.80 -21.39 -33.26
CA GLN A 61 5.75 -21.14 -31.80
C GLN A 61 6.01 -19.67 -31.41
N SER A 62 6.68 -18.88 -32.26
CA SER A 62 7.04 -17.49 -31.99
C SER A 62 5.88 -16.48 -31.93
N ARG A 63 4.62 -16.93 -32.12
CA ARG A 63 3.43 -16.06 -32.08
C ARG A 63 2.48 -16.33 -30.91
N VAL A 64 2.85 -17.24 -30.02
CA VAL A 64 2.05 -17.58 -28.84
C VAL A 64 2.92 -17.49 -27.60
N SER A 65 2.49 -16.71 -26.63
CA SER A 65 3.14 -16.61 -25.32
C SER A 65 2.19 -17.14 -24.26
N MET A 66 2.69 -18.02 -23.38
CA MET A 66 1.89 -18.71 -22.36
C MET A 66 2.34 -18.23 -21.00
N LEU A 67 1.52 -17.41 -20.35
CA LEU A 67 1.80 -16.83 -19.05
C LEU A 67 0.86 -17.43 -18.00
N GLU A 68 1.34 -17.50 -16.77
CA GLU A 68 0.58 -18.09 -15.69
C GLU A 68 -0.48 -17.10 -15.21
N LEU A 69 -1.72 -17.56 -15.07
CA LEU A 69 -2.83 -16.76 -14.58
C LEU A 69 -3.85 -17.65 -13.87
N ASP A 70 -4.00 -17.42 -12.57
CA ASP A 70 -5.12 -17.89 -11.78
C ASP A 70 -6.03 -16.71 -11.41
N LEU A 71 -7.24 -16.69 -11.98
CA LEU A 71 -8.21 -15.63 -11.70
C LEU A 71 -8.83 -15.75 -10.29
N ALA A 72 -8.56 -16.83 -9.56
CA ALA A 72 -8.92 -16.96 -8.14
C ALA A 72 -7.94 -16.25 -7.19
N SER A 73 -6.90 -15.58 -7.73
CA SER A 73 -5.83 -14.91 -7.00
C SER A 73 -5.56 -13.52 -7.59
N PHE A 74 -5.74 -12.44 -6.83
CA PHE A 74 -5.37 -11.11 -7.30
C PHE A 74 -3.86 -10.96 -7.49
N ASP A 75 -3.03 -11.59 -6.64
CA ASP A 75 -1.58 -11.60 -6.82
C ASP A 75 -1.18 -12.22 -8.16
N SER A 76 -1.84 -13.32 -8.54
CA SER A 76 -1.66 -13.92 -9.87
C SER A 76 -2.08 -12.97 -10.99
N VAL A 77 -3.17 -12.22 -10.82
CA VAL A 77 -3.62 -11.18 -11.79
C VAL A 77 -2.59 -10.05 -11.94
N TYR A 78 -2.02 -9.55 -10.84
CA TYR A 78 -0.98 -8.52 -10.86
C TYR A 78 0.31 -9.02 -11.52
N LYS A 79 0.74 -10.24 -11.20
CA LYS A 79 1.92 -10.87 -11.79
C LYS A 79 1.73 -11.08 -13.29
N PHE A 80 0.60 -11.67 -13.69
CA PHE A 80 0.27 -11.85 -15.11
C PHE A 80 0.25 -10.51 -15.87
N ALA A 81 -0.38 -9.47 -15.32
CA ALA A 81 -0.40 -8.16 -15.96
C ALA A 81 1.00 -7.55 -16.11
N SER A 82 1.90 -7.82 -15.17
CA SER A 82 3.31 -7.39 -15.23
C SER A 82 4.10 -8.18 -16.28
N GLU A 83 3.91 -9.50 -16.35
CA GLU A 83 4.52 -10.35 -17.37
C GLU A 83 4.03 -9.99 -18.79
N VAL A 84 2.73 -9.69 -18.95
CA VAL A 84 2.18 -9.18 -20.22
C VAL A 84 2.87 -7.88 -20.64
N LYS A 85 3.07 -6.95 -19.70
CA LYS A 85 3.77 -5.67 -19.97
C LYS A 85 5.19 -5.88 -20.47
N LEU A 86 5.90 -6.85 -19.89
CA LEU A 86 7.26 -7.23 -20.32
C LEU A 86 7.25 -7.87 -21.71
N GLU A 87 6.32 -8.81 -21.96
CA GLU A 87 6.21 -9.53 -23.23
C GLU A 87 5.90 -8.60 -24.40
N LEU A 88 5.12 -7.54 -24.17
CA LEU A 88 4.72 -6.62 -25.23
C LEU A 88 5.89 -5.95 -25.97
N SER A 89 7.07 -5.74 -25.35
CA SER A 89 8.27 -5.20 -26.02
C SER A 89 7.96 -4.02 -26.97
N GLU A 90 7.35 -2.95 -26.42
CA GLU A 90 6.82 -1.76 -27.11
C GLU A 90 5.52 -1.92 -27.92
N ARG A 91 5.02 -3.15 -28.14
CA ARG A 91 3.70 -3.38 -28.76
C ARG A 91 2.56 -2.91 -27.85
N LYS A 92 1.38 -2.74 -28.46
CA LYS A 92 0.13 -2.43 -27.77
C LYS A 92 -0.85 -3.58 -27.93
N ILE A 93 -1.81 -3.67 -27.01
CA ILE A 93 -2.87 -4.67 -27.04
C ILE A 93 -4.01 -4.18 -27.94
N ASP A 94 -4.32 -4.94 -28.98
CA ASP A 94 -5.42 -4.64 -29.91
C ASP A 94 -6.73 -5.29 -29.46
N VAL A 95 -6.64 -6.47 -28.82
CA VAL A 95 -7.81 -7.18 -28.28
C VAL A 95 -7.49 -7.78 -26.91
N LEU A 96 -8.22 -7.39 -25.88
CA LEU A 96 -8.22 -8.05 -24.56
C LEU A 96 -9.50 -8.88 -24.41
N ILE A 97 -9.37 -10.17 -24.14
CA ILE A 97 -10.49 -11.11 -24.05
C ILE A 97 -10.51 -11.78 -22.67
N ASN A 98 -11.37 -11.26 -21.79
CA ASN A 98 -11.67 -11.85 -20.49
C ASN A 98 -12.68 -13.00 -20.65
N ASN A 99 -12.20 -14.16 -21.11
CA ASN A 99 -13.04 -15.29 -21.50
C ASN A 99 -13.20 -16.36 -20.40
N ALA A 100 -12.20 -16.54 -19.54
CA ALA A 100 -12.25 -17.58 -18.51
C ALA A 100 -13.43 -17.39 -17.53
N GLY A 101 -14.01 -18.50 -17.09
CA GLY A 101 -15.09 -18.50 -16.10
C GLY A 101 -15.46 -19.89 -15.59
N ILE A 102 -16.21 -19.92 -14.50
CA ILE A 102 -16.73 -21.12 -13.81
C ILE A 102 -18.22 -20.97 -13.50
N MET A 103 -18.94 -22.08 -13.33
CA MET A 103 -20.38 -22.11 -13.11
C MET A 103 -20.80 -23.26 -12.20
N ASN A 104 -21.71 -22.97 -11.27
CA ASN A 104 -22.35 -23.91 -10.36
C ASN A 104 -21.37 -24.85 -9.63
N VAL A 105 -20.15 -24.38 -9.37
CA VAL A 105 -19.14 -25.11 -8.61
C VAL A 105 -19.53 -25.14 -7.14
N PRO A 106 -19.06 -26.11 -6.35
CA PRO A 106 -19.20 -26.08 -4.88
C PRO A 106 -18.72 -24.73 -4.32
N TYR A 107 -19.38 -24.26 -3.26
CA TYR A 107 -19.01 -23.00 -2.63
C TYR A 107 -17.54 -23.05 -2.21
N LEU A 108 -16.75 -22.13 -2.75
CA LEU A 108 -15.36 -21.95 -2.42
C LEU A 108 -15.11 -20.47 -2.22
N LYS A 109 -14.48 -20.14 -1.10
CA LYS A 109 -13.91 -18.83 -0.85
C LYS A 109 -12.49 -18.83 -1.39
N THR A 110 -12.18 -17.90 -2.28
CA THR A 110 -10.83 -17.69 -2.83
C THR A 110 -9.86 -17.23 -1.76
N GLU A 111 -8.57 -17.23 -2.08
CA GLU A 111 -7.55 -16.68 -1.18
C GLU A 111 -7.78 -15.21 -0.87
N ASP A 112 -8.29 -14.42 -1.84
CA ASP A 112 -8.60 -13.00 -1.65
C ASP A 112 -9.87 -12.73 -0.82
N GLY A 113 -10.57 -13.80 -0.39
CA GLY A 113 -11.71 -13.72 0.50
C GLY A 113 -13.06 -13.52 -0.18
N PHE A 114 -13.16 -13.79 -1.48
CA PHE A 114 -14.42 -13.69 -2.25
C PHE A 114 -14.96 -15.07 -2.63
N GLU A 115 -16.25 -15.15 -2.90
CA GLU A 115 -16.83 -16.31 -3.54
C GLU A 115 -16.23 -16.50 -4.94
N SER A 116 -15.80 -17.73 -5.23
CA SER A 116 -15.03 -18.10 -6.42
C SER A 116 -15.64 -17.68 -7.76
N GLN A 117 -16.94 -17.88 -7.97
CA GLN A 117 -17.60 -17.52 -9.22
C GLN A 117 -17.67 -16.01 -9.40
N CYS A 118 -18.00 -15.28 -8.33
CA CYS A 118 -17.96 -13.82 -8.32
C CYS A 118 -16.55 -13.31 -8.69
N GLN A 119 -15.49 -13.82 -8.06
CA GLN A 119 -14.14 -13.35 -8.34
C GLN A 119 -13.66 -13.71 -9.76
N ILE A 120 -13.70 -14.99 -10.12
CA ILE A 120 -13.15 -15.48 -11.38
C ILE A 120 -13.91 -14.89 -12.58
N ASN A 121 -15.24 -14.78 -12.50
CA ASN A 121 -16.06 -14.35 -13.63
C ASN A 121 -16.21 -12.83 -13.73
N SER A 122 -15.96 -12.06 -12.66
CA SER A 122 -16.22 -10.62 -12.65
C SER A 122 -15.13 -9.75 -12.02
N LEU A 123 -14.70 -10.00 -10.77
CA LEU A 123 -13.76 -9.12 -10.07
C LEU A 123 -12.37 -9.12 -10.73
N SER A 124 -11.78 -10.31 -10.93
CA SER A 124 -10.45 -10.47 -11.52
C SER A 124 -10.38 -9.98 -12.98
N PRO A 125 -11.38 -10.26 -13.85
CA PRO A 125 -11.48 -9.65 -15.18
C PRO A 125 -11.45 -8.11 -15.19
N ILE A 126 -12.17 -7.46 -14.27
CA ILE A 126 -12.19 -5.99 -14.17
C ILE A 126 -10.84 -5.45 -13.69
N LEU A 127 -10.24 -6.09 -12.67
CA LEU A 127 -8.91 -5.73 -12.17
C LEU A 127 -7.86 -5.87 -13.28
N LEU A 128 -7.82 -7.01 -13.97
CA LEU A 128 -6.91 -7.26 -15.08
C LEU A 128 -7.05 -6.20 -16.17
N THR A 129 -8.29 -5.86 -16.54
CA THR A 129 -8.58 -4.83 -17.52
C THR A 129 -8.06 -3.47 -17.08
N LYS A 130 -8.25 -3.07 -15.81
CA LYS A 130 -7.71 -1.83 -15.26
C LYS A 130 -6.18 -1.78 -15.34
N LEU A 131 -5.50 -2.90 -15.03
CA LEU A 131 -4.03 -2.99 -15.03
C LEU A 131 -3.42 -2.93 -16.43
N LEU A 132 -4.12 -3.46 -17.44
CA LEU A 132 -3.67 -3.51 -18.83
C LEU A 132 -4.21 -2.34 -19.67
N LEU A 133 -5.12 -1.52 -19.15
CA LEU A 133 -5.67 -0.36 -19.86
C LEU A 133 -4.59 0.58 -20.45
N PRO A 134 -3.47 0.91 -19.75
CA PRO A 134 -2.40 1.73 -20.32
C PRO A 134 -1.64 1.08 -21.50
N CYS A 135 -1.77 -0.24 -21.65
CA CYS A 135 -1.12 -1.03 -22.69
C CYS A 135 -2.01 -1.21 -23.94
N MET A 136 -3.28 -0.80 -23.87
CA MET A 136 -4.20 -0.90 -24.99
C MET A 136 -3.82 0.05 -26.14
N ASN A 137 -4.07 -0.37 -27.37
CA ASN A 137 -3.83 0.45 -28.55
C ASN A 137 -4.92 1.53 -28.69
N THR A 138 -4.53 2.80 -28.57
CA THR A 138 -5.45 3.94 -28.65
C THR A 138 -5.86 4.30 -30.09
N LYS A 139 -5.30 3.64 -31.11
CA LYS A 139 -5.71 3.81 -32.51
C LYS A 139 -6.95 2.99 -32.89
N GLY A 140 -7.36 2.06 -32.04
CA GLY A 140 -8.54 1.23 -32.26
C GLY A 140 -8.35 -0.17 -31.68
N SER A 141 -8.74 -0.34 -30.42
CA SER A 141 -8.66 -1.64 -29.72
C SER A 141 -9.98 -1.99 -29.04
N ARG A 142 -10.07 -3.22 -28.54
CA ARG A 142 -11.30 -3.76 -27.96
C ARG A 142 -11.04 -4.59 -26.72
N ILE A 143 -11.96 -4.52 -25.77
CA ILE A 143 -12.01 -5.29 -24.53
C ILE A 143 -13.31 -6.09 -24.54
N LEU A 144 -13.22 -7.40 -24.39
CA LEU A 144 -14.35 -8.33 -24.41
C LEU A 144 -14.47 -9.02 -23.05
N PHE A 145 -15.69 -9.11 -22.53
CA PHE A 145 -16.02 -9.83 -21.29
C PHE A 145 -17.02 -10.95 -21.56
N ALA A 146 -16.69 -12.18 -21.15
CA ALA A 146 -17.63 -13.30 -21.24
C ALA A 146 -18.75 -13.18 -20.18
N SER A 147 -19.98 -12.96 -20.66
CA SER A 147 -21.22 -12.93 -19.87
C SER A 147 -22.14 -14.13 -20.23
N SER A 148 -23.42 -14.07 -19.91
CA SER A 148 -24.39 -15.16 -20.02
C SER A 148 -25.83 -14.65 -20.02
N SER A 149 -26.74 -15.32 -20.73
CA SER A 149 -28.18 -15.07 -20.65
C SER A 149 -28.75 -15.23 -19.23
N THR A 150 -28.08 -15.98 -18.35
CA THR A 150 -28.41 -16.06 -16.91
C THR A 150 -28.35 -14.71 -16.20
N LEU A 151 -27.72 -13.68 -16.77
CA LEU A 151 -27.77 -12.33 -16.22
C LEU A 151 -29.20 -11.80 -16.04
N TYR A 152 -30.15 -12.26 -16.87
CA TYR A 152 -31.56 -11.88 -16.80
C TYR A 152 -32.35 -12.65 -15.74
N ALA A 153 -31.75 -13.66 -15.09
CA ALA A 153 -32.39 -14.39 -13.99
C ALA A 153 -32.45 -13.58 -12.70
N ILE A 154 -31.72 -12.47 -12.63
CA ILE A 154 -31.69 -11.55 -11.50
C ILE A 154 -31.93 -10.11 -11.97
N ASN A 155 -32.48 -9.29 -11.09
CA ASN A 155 -32.70 -7.87 -11.32
C ASN A 155 -32.14 -6.99 -10.19
N HIS A 156 -31.38 -7.59 -9.28
CA HIS A 156 -30.76 -6.94 -8.13
C HIS A 156 -29.30 -7.40 -8.00
N LEU A 157 -28.42 -6.45 -7.69
CA LEU A 157 -26.99 -6.64 -7.47
C LEU A 157 -26.63 -6.04 -6.13
N GLU A 158 -26.66 -6.87 -5.09
CA GLU A 158 -26.17 -6.51 -3.76
C GLU A 158 -24.64 -6.60 -3.75
N THR A 159 -23.95 -5.54 -3.33
CA THR A 159 -22.48 -5.45 -3.43
C THR A 159 -21.75 -6.36 -2.45
N ASP A 160 -22.46 -6.90 -1.46
CA ASP A 160 -21.97 -7.89 -0.50
C ASP A 160 -22.16 -9.35 -0.97
N THR A 161 -22.80 -9.59 -2.13
CA THR A 161 -23.00 -10.95 -2.68
C THR A 161 -21.69 -11.74 -2.80
N PRO A 162 -20.56 -11.16 -3.26
CA PRO A 162 -19.27 -11.86 -3.29
C PRO A 162 -18.74 -12.31 -1.92
N LEU A 163 -19.33 -11.85 -0.81
CA LEU A 163 -18.92 -12.20 0.56
C LEU A 163 -19.84 -13.24 1.21
N LYS A 164 -20.95 -13.61 0.55
CA LYS A 164 -21.98 -14.50 1.09
C LYS A 164 -21.78 -15.94 0.61
N PRO A 165 -22.16 -16.94 1.43
CA PRO A 165 -22.29 -18.32 0.96
C PRO A 165 -23.53 -18.49 0.08
N TYR A 166 -23.58 -19.59 -0.66
CA TYR A 166 -24.79 -19.96 -1.42
C TYR A 166 -25.97 -20.19 -0.49
N THR A 167 -27.15 -19.76 -0.93
CA THR A 167 -28.43 -20.03 -0.25
C THR A 167 -28.89 -21.47 -0.49
N LEU A 168 -28.76 -21.97 -1.73
CA LEU A 168 -29.15 -23.32 -2.13
C LEU A 168 -28.12 -23.96 -3.08
N ASN A 169 -27.80 -23.27 -4.17
CA ASN A 169 -26.79 -23.70 -5.15
C ASN A 169 -26.08 -22.47 -5.76
N GLY A 170 -25.04 -22.71 -6.55
CA GLY A 170 -24.18 -21.64 -7.07
C GLY A 170 -24.75 -20.86 -8.26
N LEU A 171 -25.95 -21.16 -8.75
CA LEU A 171 -26.50 -20.51 -9.95
C LEU A 171 -26.83 -19.03 -9.74
N ASP A 172 -27.30 -18.65 -8.54
CA ASP A 172 -27.60 -17.25 -8.23
C ASP A 172 -26.32 -16.40 -8.24
N HIS A 173 -25.22 -16.92 -7.67
CA HIS A 173 -23.91 -16.29 -7.70
C HIS A 173 -23.31 -16.24 -9.12
N TYR A 174 -23.57 -17.28 -9.92
CA TYR A 174 -23.21 -17.26 -11.33
C TYR A 174 -23.96 -16.16 -12.10
N ALA A 175 -25.29 -16.11 -11.98
CA ALA A 175 -26.13 -15.06 -12.56
C ALA A 175 -25.69 -13.66 -12.11
N TYR A 176 -25.41 -13.50 -10.82
CA TYR A 176 -24.81 -12.30 -10.23
C TYR A 176 -23.53 -11.91 -10.95
N SER A 177 -22.56 -12.81 -11.04
CA SER A 177 -21.26 -12.53 -11.66
C SER A 177 -21.39 -12.11 -13.13
N LYS A 178 -22.34 -12.70 -13.86
CA LYS A 178 -22.56 -12.44 -15.30
C LYS A 178 -23.35 -11.15 -15.56
N SER A 179 -24.28 -10.80 -14.68
CA SER A 179 -24.94 -9.50 -14.68
C SER A 179 -23.98 -8.39 -14.27
N CYS A 180 -23.24 -8.58 -13.19
CA CYS A 180 -22.22 -7.66 -12.70
C CYS A 180 -21.22 -7.29 -13.81
N ILE A 181 -20.61 -8.27 -14.47
CA ILE A 181 -19.61 -7.98 -15.52
C ILE A 181 -20.22 -7.28 -16.74
N ALA A 182 -21.47 -7.55 -17.11
CA ALA A 182 -22.14 -6.90 -18.22
C ALA A 182 -22.44 -5.42 -17.93
N HIS A 183 -22.95 -5.11 -16.73
CA HIS A 183 -23.20 -3.74 -16.30
C HIS A 183 -21.91 -2.94 -16.09
N LEU A 184 -20.85 -3.57 -15.55
CA LEU A 184 -19.54 -2.93 -15.41
C LEU A 184 -18.87 -2.69 -16.77
N ALA A 185 -19.05 -3.57 -17.76
CA ALA A 185 -18.59 -3.34 -19.13
C ALA A 185 -19.27 -2.11 -19.75
N GLN A 186 -20.60 -1.96 -19.56
CA GLN A 186 -21.35 -0.78 -20.02
C GLN A 186 -20.84 0.49 -19.34
N HIS A 187 -20.60 0.44 -18.04
CA HIS A 187 -20.05 1.58 -17.29
C HIS A 187 -18.63 1.95 -17.76
N LEU A 188 -17.73 0.97 -17.87
CA LEU A 188 -16.35 1.16 -18.33
C LEU A 188 -16.30 1.79 -19.73
N SER A 189 -17.20 1.39 -20.63
CA SER A 189 -17.28 1.95 -21.99
C SER A 189 -17.47 3.47 -22.01
N SER A 190 -18.08 4.06 -20.96
CA SER A 190 -18.29 5.50 -20.82
C SER A 190 -17.13 6.25 -20.18
N LEU A 191 -16.21 5.55 -19.51
CA LEU A 191 -15.12 6.14 -18.73
C LEU A 191 -13.77 6.18 -19.46
N ILE A 192 -13.55 5.28 -20.43
CA ILE A 192 -12.25 5.11 -21.08
C ILE A 192 -12.16 5.84 -22.42
N HIS A 193 -10.94 5.89 -22.96
CA HIS A 193 -10.66 6.53 -24.25
C HIS A 193 -11.62 6.02 -25.35
N PRO A 194 -12.31 6.90 -26.10
CA PRO A 194 -13.37 6.51 -27.05
C PRO A 194 -12.95 5.53 -28.16
N ALA A 195 -11.65 5.45 -28.43
CA ALA A 195 -11.07 4.51 -29.40
C ALA A 195 -10.89 3.07 -28.88
N ILE A 196 -11.02 2.86 -27.56
CA ILE A 196 -11.02 1.53 -26.94
C ILE A 196 -12.47 1.14 -26.73
N LYS A 197 -12.93 0.09 -27.41
CA LYS A 197 -14.31 -0.40 -27.29
C LYS A 197 -14.44 -1.48 -26.25
N VAL A 198 -15.56 -1.48 -25.52
CA VAL A 198 -15.83 -2.47 -24.48
C VAL A 198 -17.12 -3.20 -24.83
N TYR A 199 -17.06 -4.53 -24.83
CA TYR A 199 -18.20 -5.40 -25.11
C TYR A 199 -18.29 -6.49 -24.06
N SER A 200 -19.51 -6.91 -23.76
CA SER A 200 -19.81 -8.16 -23.07
C SER A 200 -20.58 -9.07 -24.03
N TYR A 201 -20.35 -10.39 -23.96
CA TYR A 201 -20.97 -11.33 -24.89
C TYR A 201 -21.51 -12.58 -24.21
N HIS A 202 -22.61 -13.12 -24.72
CA HIS A 202 -23.10 -14.45 -24.41
C HIS A 202 -22.66 -15.44 -25.50
N PRO A 203 -21.95 -16.53 -25.17
CA PRO A 203 -21.49 -17.50 -26.15
C PRO A 203 -22.55 -18.56 -26.53
N GLY A 204 -23.79 -18.46 -26.05
CA GLY A 204 -24.77 -19.54 -26.14
C GLY A 204 -24.59 -20.63 -25.08
N THR A 205 -25.42 -21.67 -25.13
CA THR A 205 -25.32 -22.84 -24.26
C THR A 205 -24.35 -23.84 -24.87
N VAL A 206 -23.07 -23.75 -24.50
CA VAL A 206 -21.97 -24.45 -25.19
C VAL A 206 -21.45 -25.64 -24.39
N ARG A 207 -21.25 -26.78 -25.07
CA ARG A 207 -20.66 -27.98 -24.47
C ARG A 207 -19.20 -27.74 -24.09
N THR A 208 -18.98 -27.46 -22.81
CA THR A 208 -17.67 -27.24 -22.19
C THR A 208 -17.68 -27.85 -20.78
N LYS A 209 -16.50 -27.92 -20.13
CA LYS A 209 -16.37 -28.36 -18.72
C LYS A 209 -17.13 -27.47 -17.72
N LEU A 210 -17.76 -26.39 -18.19
CA LEU A 210 -18.56 -25.48 -17.37
C LEU A 210 -19.77 -26.18 -16.72
N PHE A 211 -20.28 -27.28 -17.30
CA PHE A 211 -21.44 -28.02 -16.81
C PHE A 211 -21.11 -29.19 -15.87
N ASP A 212 -19.83 -29.46 -15.59
CA ASP A 212 -19.38 -30.66 -14.86
C ASP A 212 -19.96 -30.75 -13.43
N HIS A 213 -20.44 -29.64 -12.86
CA HIS A 213 -21.02 -29.56 -11.52
C HIS A 213 -22.54 -29.34 -11.49
N THR A 214 -23.26 -29.46 -12.62
CA THR A 214 -24.72 -29.29 -12.65
C THR A 214 -25.41 -30.66 -12.77
N THR A 215 -26.06 -31.09 -11.69
CA THR A 215 -26.60 -32.46 -11.50
C THR A 215 -27.46 -32.98 -12.65
N ILE A 216 -28.29 -32.13 -13.27
CA ILE A 216 -29.17 -32.57 -14.37
C ILE A 216 -28.38 -32.95 -15.65
N PHE A 217 -27.22 -32.33 -15.87
CA PHE A 217 -26.36 -32.57 -17.04
C PHE A 217 -25.43 -33.78 -16.85
N THR A 218 -25.22 -34.23 -15.61
CA THR A 218 -24.40 -35.42 -15.30
C THR A 218 -25.22 -36.71 -15.24
N LEU A 219 -26.56 -36.63 -15.28
CA LEU A 219 -27.45 -37.80 -15.38
C LEU A 219 -27.36 -38.45 -16.77
N LYS A 220 -26.94 -39.73 -16.82
CA LYS A 220 -26.78 -40.52 -18.06
C LYS A 220 -28.03 -40.56 -18.96
N LEU A 221 -29.23 -40.41 -18.38
CA LEU A 221 -30.49 -40.44 -19.13
C LEU A 221 -30.70 -39.18 -19.98
N PHE A 222 -30.17 -38.03 -19.54
CA PHE A 222 -30.35 -36.73 -20.19
C PHE A 222 -29.12 -36.26 -20.97
N SER A 223 -27.93 -36.83 -20.72
CA SER A 223 -26.68 -36.42 -21.39
C SER A 223 -26.75 -36.49 -22.92
N LYS A 224 -27.40 -37.52 -23.48
CA LYS A 224 -27.60 -37.66 -24.95
C LYS A 224 -28.58 -36.66 -25.55
N LEU A 225 -29.57 -36.19 -24.78
CA LEU A 225 -30.50 -35.16 -25.22
C LEU A 225 -29.81 -33.79 -25.22
N PHE A 226 -28.97 -33.53 -24.22
CA PHE A 226 -28.18 -32.30 -24.15
C PHE A 226 -27.07 -32.24 -25.19
N ASP A 227 -26.48 -33.37 -25.59
CA ASP A 227 -25.54 -33.46 -26.72
C ASP A 227 -26.17 -33.00 -28.06
N PHE A 228 -27.50 -33.07 -28.20
CA PHE A 228 -28.21 -32.62 -29.40
C PHE A 228 -28.60 -31.13 -29.36
N ILE A 229 -28.73 -30.53 -28.17
CA ILE A 229 -29.25 -29.16 -27.97
C ILE A 229 -28.12 -28.14 -27.74
N MET A 230 -26.97 -28.56 -27.19
CA MET A 230 -25.86 -27.66 -26.88
C MET A 230 -24.99 -27.35 -28.11
N LEU A 231 -24.53 -26.10 -28.19
CA LEU A 231 -23.58 -25.66 -29.19
C LEU A 231 -22.19 -26.28 -28.97
N THR A 232 -21.45 -26.48 -30.06
CA THR A 232 -20.03 -26.83 -30.01
C THR A 232 -19.18 -25.62 -29.57
N PRO A 233 -17.98 -25.83 -28.99
CA PRO A 233 -17.04 -24.74 -28.68
C PRO A 233 -16.75 -23.81 -29.87
N LYS A 234 -16.77 -24.36 -31.09
CA LYS A 234 -16.58 -23.59 -32.33
C LYS A 234 -17.76 -22.67 -32.60
N GLU A 235 -19.00 -23.15 -32.47
CA GLU A 235 -20.20 -22.33 -32.60
C GLU A 235 -20.27 -21.26 -31.49
N GLY A 236 -19.94 -21.63 -30.25
CA GLY A 236 -19.89 -20.68 -29.14
C GLY A 236 -18.81 -19.60 -29.24
N SER A 237 -17.81 -19.79 -30.11
CA SER A 237 -16.77 -18.78 -30.38
C SER A 237 -17.19 -17.74 -31.41
N LEU A 238 -18.32 -17.91 -32.11
CA LEU A 238 -18.71 -17.05 -33.23
C LEU A 238 -18.94 -15.60 -32.80
N THR A 239 -19.74 -15.36 -31.76
CA THR A 239 -20.02 -14.00 -31.27
C THR A 239 -18.77 -13.26 -30.78
N PRO A 240 -17.89 -13.83 -29.92
CA PRO A 240 -16.65 -13.13 -29.56
C PRO A 240 -15.70 -12.94 -30.76
N LEU A 241 -15.64 -13.87 -31.72
CA LEU A 241 -14.84 -13.68 -32.93
C LEU A 241 -15.41 -12.62 -33.87
N TYR A 242 -16.74 -12.49 -33.93
CA TYR A 242 -17.42 -11.41 -34.65
C TYR A 242 -17.01 -10.06 -34.07
N LEU A 243 -17.07 -9.92 -32.74
CA LEU A 243 -16.61 -8.72 -32.05
C LEU A 243 -15.10 -8.45 -32.23
N CYS A 244 -14.27 -9.48 -32.43
CA CYS A 244 -12.84 -9.34 -32.71
C CYS A 244 -12.53 -8.89 -34.15
N PHE A 245 -13.28 -9.36 -35.14
CA PHE A 245 -12.93 -9.19 -36.57
C PHE A 245 -13.78 -8.19 -37.33
N THR A 246 -14.99 -7.87 -36.87
CA THR A 246 -15.88 -6.92 -37.54
C THR A 246 -15.36 -5.49 -37.42
N ASP A 247 -15.63 -4.66 -38.42
CA ASP A 247 -15.19 -3.26 -38.41
C ASP A 247 -15.87 -2.48 -37.28
N ARG A 248 -15.11 -1.55 -36.68
CA ARG A 248 -15.60 -0.73 -35.58
C ARG A 248 -16.83 0.11 -35.99
N ILE A 249 -16.82 0.68 -37.19
CA ILE A 249 -17.91 1.55 -37.68
C ILE A 249 -19.20 0.73 -37.83
N GLU A 250 -19.08 -0.51 -38.30
CA GLU A 250 -20.21 -1.43 -38.45
C GLU A 250 -20.81 -1.79 -37.08
N LEU A 251 -19.98 -2.07 -36.08
CA LEU A 251 -20.42 -2.34 -34.71
C LEU A 251 -21.09 -1.10 -34.08
N GLU A 252 -20.54 0.10 -34.27
CA GLU A 252 -21.07 1.36 -33.71
C GLU A 252 -22.45 1.74 -34.30
N ASN A 253 -22.67 1.48 -35.59
CA ASN A 253 -23.96 1.78 -36.25
C ASN A 253 -25.09 0.82 -35.81
N SER A 254 -24.75 -0.36 -35.29
CA SER A 254 -25.72 -1.41 -35.02
C SER A 254 -26.51 -1.25 -33.72
N SER A 255 -25.94 -0.66 -32.66
CA SER A 255 -26.61 -0.38 -31.38
C SER A 255 -25.70 0.37 -30.41
N LYS A 256 -26.28 1.06 -29.41
CA LYS A 256 -25.56 1.63 -28.27
C LYS A 256 -25.27 0.62 -27.15
N SER A 257 -25.79 -0.60 -27.24
CA SER A 257 -25.59 -1.63 -26.21
C SER A 257 -24.20 -2.26 -26.29
N CYS A 258 -23.56 -2.46 -25.13
CA CYS A 258 -22.32 -3.20 -25.03
C CYS A 258 -22.52 -4.72 -24.95
N TYR A 259 -23.76 -5.23 -24.76
CA TYR A 259 -24.05 -6.65 -24.57
C TYR A 259 -24.48 -7.31 -25.88
N TRP A 260 -23.87 -8.44 -26.23
CA TRP A 260 -24.05 -9.13 -27.51
C TRP A 260 -24.37 -10.61 -27.35
N ALA A 261 -25.24 -11.14 -28.20
CA ALA A 261 -25.53 -12.57 -28.33
C ALA A 261 -25.96 -12.85 -29.77
N ASP A 262 -25.59 -14.02 -30.30
CA ASP A 262 -25.90 -14.44 -31.68
C ASP A 262 -25.49 -13.37 -32.72
N GLU A 263 -24.26 -12.84 -32.54
CA GLU A 263 -23.68 -11.78 -33.37
C GLU A 263 -24.52 -10.51 -33.48
N ARG A 264 -25.45 -10.30 -32.53
CA ARG A 264 -26.36 -9.15 -32.50
C ARG A 264 -26.31 -8.43 -31.16
N PRO A 265 -26.47 -7.10 -31.16
CA PRO A 265 -26.57 -6.36 -29.92
C PRO A 265 -27.89 -6.68 -29.22
N GLN A 266 -27.81 -6.95 -27.93
CA GLN A 266 -28.94 -7.26 -27.06
C GLN A 266 -29.18 -6.11 -26.08
N GLN A 267 -30.42 -5.89 -25.66
CA GLN A 267 -30.70 -4.84 -24.68
C GLN A 267 -30.28 -5.31 -23.28
N LEU A 268 -29.39 -4.54 -22.64
CA LEU A 268 -29.10 -4.73 -21.21
C LEU A 268 -30.24 -4.10 -20.39
N LEU A 269 -30.97 -4.92 -19.65
CA LEU A 269 -32.12 -4.45 -18.86
C LEU A 269 -31.63 -3.69 -17.61
N PRO A 270 -32.40 -2.71 -17.11
CA PRO A 270 -32.08 -2.03 -15.85
C PRO A 270 -31.95 -2.99 -14.68
N VAL A 271 -31.05 -2.68 -13.74
CA VAL A 271 -30.78 -3.49 -12.55
C VAL A 271 -30.78 -2.62 -11.30
N SER A 272 -31.30 -3.13 -10.18
CA SER A 272 -31.19 -2.47 -8.88
C SER A 272 -29.84 -2.79 -8.25
N VAL A 273 -29.07 -1.79 -7.84
CA VAL A 273 -27.80 -1.94 -7.09
C VAL A 273 -28.04 -1.42 -5.70
N ASN A 274 -27.92 -2.27 -4.67
CA ASN A 274 -28.21 -1.91 -3.27
C ASN A 274 -29.55 -1.15 -3.10
N GLY A 275 -30.59 -1.58 -3.81
CA GLY A 275 -31.92 -0.94 -3.78
C GLY A 275 -32.10 0.30 -4.68
N LYS A 276 -31.07 0.77 -5.38
CA LYS A 276 -31.15 1.92 -6.32
C LYS A 276 -31.08 1.47 -7.79
N LEU A 277 -31.99 1.98 -8.62
CA LEU A 277 -32.03 1.61 -10.03
C LEU A 277 -30.81 2.16 -10.80
N ASN A 278 -30.10 1.27 -11.50
CA ASN A 278 -28.97 1.54 -12.39
C ASN A 278 -27.78 2.28 -11.75
N ASP A 279 -27.58 2.17 -10.44
CA ASP A 279 -26.40 2.75 -9.76
C ASP A 279 -25.12 1.92 -10.03
N THR A 280 -24.78 1.78 -11.30
CA THR A 280 -23.57 1.09 -11.78
C THR A 280 -22.29 1.80 -11.35
N LYS A 281 -22.38 3.06 -10.90
CA LYS A 281 -21.28 3.81 -10.30
C LYS A 281 -21.00 3.34 -8.88
N GLU A 282 -22.04 3.08 -8.08
CA GLU A 282 -21.93 2.43 -6.77
C GLU A 282 -21.43 0.98 -6.94
N LEU A 283 -21.94 0.22 -7.90
CA LEU A 283 -21.41 -1.12 -8.22
C LEU A 283 -19.93 -1.08 -8.65
N TRP A 284 -19.53 -0.14 -9.53
CA TRP A 284 -18.15 0.05 -9.97
C TRP A 284 -17.24 0.45 -8.82
N LYS A 285 -17.71 1.38 -7.98
CA LYS A 285 -17.04 1.76 -6.74
C LYS A 285 -16.91 0.55 -5.85
N ASP A 286 -17.96 -0.14 -5.44
CA ASP A 286 -17.91 -1.25 -4.48
C ASP A 286 -17.19 -2.49 -5.01
N VAL A 287 -17.26 -2.81 -6.31
CA VAL A 287 -16.52 -3.94 -6.89
C VAL A 287 -15.03 -3.65 -6.95
N LEU A 288 -14.63 -2.45 -7.37
CA LEU A 288 -13.24 -2.03 -7.30
C LEU A 288 -12.80 -1.74 -5.88
N ILE A 289 -13.67 -1.21 -5.03
CA ILE A 289 -13.41 -0.90 -3.63
C ILE A 289 -13.27 -2.22 -2.90
N ASN A 290 -14.06 -3.26 -3.11
CA ASN A 290 -13.86 -4.57 -2.49
C ASN A 290 -12.62 -5.30 -3.02
N ALA A 291 -12.41 -5.34 -4.35
CA ALA A 291 -11.18 -5.89 -4.94
C ALA A 291 -9.92 -5.09 -4.55
N SER A 292 -10.09 -3.79 -4.30
CA SER A 292 -9.04 -2.94 -3.75
C SER A 292 -9.04 -2.91 -2.24
N ILE A 293 -10.07 -3.30 -1.48
CA ILE A 293 -10.22 -3.23 0.01
C ILE A 293 -9.51 -4.41 0.64
N THR A 294 -9.42 -5.54 -0.07
CA THR A 294 -8.39 -6.54 0.22
C THR A 294 -6.97 -5.93 0.15
N ILE A 295 -6.81 -4.73 -0.43
CA ILE A 295 -5.57 -3.93 -0.43
C ILE A 295 -5.72 -2.55 0.29
N ASN A 296 -6.96 -2.08 0.54
CA ASN A 296 -7.33 -0.69 0.84
C ASN A 296 -8.28 -0.56 2.04
N ASN A 297 -7.93 -1.18 3.16
CA ASN A 297 -7.99 -0.45 4.44
C ASN A 297 -6.92 0.67 4.49
N ILE A 298 -6.74 1.33 3.34
CA ILE A 298 -5.75 2.31 2.95
C ILE A 298 -6.46 3.18 1.92
N THR A 299 -6.96 4.32 2.39
CA THR A 299 -7.35 5.48 1.56
C THR A 299 -8.49 5.30 0.56
N THR A 300 -9.70 5.71 0.98
CA THR A 300 -10.37 6.77 0.21
C THR A 300 -9.32 7.85 -0.04
N VAL A 301 -9.15 8.32 -1.29
CA VAL A 301 -8.37 9.55 -1.54
C VAL A 301 -9.18 10.70 -0.95
N GLN A 302 -9.09 10.83 0.37
CA GLN A 302 -9.30 12.06 1.08
C GLN A 302 -8.14 12.95 0.65
N SER A 303 -8.43 14.20 0.30
CA SER A 303 -7.38 15.17 0.00
C SER A 303 -6.33 15.13 1.13
N PRO A 304 -5.03 14.99 0.82
CA PRO A 304 -4.00 14.88 1.85
C PRO A 304 -4.12 16.08 2.79
N ASN A 305 -4.02 15.81 4.09
CA ASN A 305 -4.09 16.89 5.07
C ASN A 305 -2.92 17.86 4.83
N GLN A 306 -3.24 19.13 4.60
CA GLN A 306 -2.25 20.14 4.19
C GLN A 306 -1.21 20.44 5.26
N GLU A 307 -1.52 20.21 6.54
CA GLU A 307 -0.52 20.36 7.60
C GLU A 307 0.54 19.27 7.53
N TYR A 308 0.18 18.01 7.28
CA TYR A 308 1.17 16.94 7.08
C TYR A 308 1.99 17.15 5.81
N VAL A 309 1.40 17.69 4.75
CA VAL A 309 2.13 18.12 3.54
C VAL A 309 3.15 19.21 3.87
N ARG A 310 2.75 20.22 4.65
CA ARG A 310 3.62 21.31 5.10
C ARG A 310 4.78 20.79 5.97
N LEU A 311 4.48 19.92 6.93
CA LEU A 311 5.47 19.29 7.80
C LEU A 311 6.49 18.45 7.00
N LEU A 312 6.01 17.69 6.01
CA LEU A 312 6.89 16.90 5.15
C LEU A 312 7.84 17.80 4.33
N ASN A 313 7.32 18.89 3.78
CA ASN A 313 8.13 19.89 3.08
C ASN A 313 9.18 20.53 4.00
N HIS A 314 8.82 20.87 5.25
CA HIS A 314 9.76 21.43 6.21
C HIS A 314 10.83 20.43 6.66
N SER A 315 10.49 19.16 6.86
CA SER A 315 11.49 18.11 7.14
C SER A 315 12.52 17.99 6.02
N ILE A 316 12.11 18.16 4.75
CA ILE A 316 13.03 18.21 3.60
C ILE A 316 13.88 19.49 3.61
N LEU A 317 13.31 20.65 3.96
CA LEU A 317 14.05 21.91 4.08
C LEU A 317 15.15 21.83 5.15
N PHE A 318 14.93 21.10 6.24
CA PHE A 318 15.98 20.83 7.23
C PHE A 318 17.22 20.20 6.59
N TYR A 319 17.07 19.21 5.70
CA TYR A 319 18.23 18.66 5.01
C TYR A 319 18.91 19.70 4.09
N GLU A 320 18.16 20.57 3.41
CA GLU A 320 18.78 21.65 2.62
C GLU A 320 19.63 22.59 3.49
N VAL A 321 19.19 22.86 4.72
CA VAL A 321 19.98 23.60 5.73
C VAL A 321 21.28 22.87 6.10
N GLN A 322 21.34 21.55 5.99
CA GLN A 322 22.53 20.78 6.35
C GLN A 322 23.54 20.61 5.19
N ARG A 323 23.24 21.10 3.97
CA ARG A 323 24.14 20.91 2.81
C ARG A 323 25.50 21.58 3.00
N SER A 324 26.59 20.89 2.70
CA SER A 324 27.98 21.40 2.66
C SER A 324 28.48 21.53 1.21
N GLY A 325 29.52 22.31 0.95
CA GLY A 325 30.08 22.52 -0.39
C GLY A 325 29.38 23.63 -1.18
N LYS A 326 29.51 23.57 -2.51
CA LYS A 326 28.88 24.55 -3.41
C LYS A 326 27.38 24.30 -3.53
N LEU A 327 26.57 25.21 -3.01
CA LEU A 327 25.11 25.11 -3.04
C LEU A 327 24.57 25.28 -4.47
N PRO A 328 23.43 24.65 -4.80
CA PRO A 328 22.84 24.76 -6.12
C PRO A 328 22.19 26.13 -6.33
N GLU A 329 22.08 26.58 -7.58
CA GLU A 329 21.50 27.89 -7.93
C GLU A 329 20.04 28.06 -7.46
N ASN A 330 19.31 26.94 -7.32
CA ASN A 330 17.94 26.91 -6.81
C ASN A 330 17.86 26.68 -5.30
N ASN A 331 18.93 26.97 -4.55
CA ASN A 331 18.95 26.88 -3.09
C ASN A 331 17.79 27.69 -2.48
N ARG A 332 16.96 27.04 -1.65
CA ARG A 332 15.79 27.66 -1.01
C ARG A 332 16.10 28.33 0.32
N ILE A 333 17.31 28.13 0.85
CA ILE A 333 17.72 28.65 2.16
C ILE A 333 18.61 29.89 1.97
N PRO A 334 18.06 31.12 2.04
CA PRO A 334 18.76 32.33 1.60
C PRO A 334 19.95 32.74 2.48
N TRP A 335 20.03 32.22 3.71
CA TRP A 335 21.08 32.51 4.67
C TRP A 335 22.20 31.46 4.71
N ARG A 336 22.10 30.42 3.88
CA ARG A 336 23.15 29.42 3.67
C ARG A 336 24.03 29.81 2.48
N HIS A 337 25.34 29.62 2.63
CA HIS A 337 26.35 29.97 1.63
C HIS A 337 27.16 28.74 1.21
N ASP A 338 27.90 28.88 0.11
CA ASP A 338 28.96 27.93 -0.24
C ASP A 338 29.94 27.82 0.93
N SER A 339 30.21 26.60 1.40
CA SER A 339 30.99 26.36 2.61
C SER A 339 31.89 25.13 2.48
N ALA A 340 32.95 25.07 3.30
CA ALA A 340 33.89 23.93 3.31
C ALA A 340 34.46 23.55 1.92
N MET A 341 34.74 24.57 1.10
CA MET A 341 35.16 24.43 -0.30
C MET A 341 36.56 23.81 -0.50
N THR A 342 37.26 23.53 0.59
CA THR A 342 38.59 22.90 0.62
C THR A 342 38.57 21.50 1.22
N ASP A 343 37.40 20.93 1.52
CA ASP A 343 37.29 19.56 2.01
C ASP A 343 37.97 18.56 1.05
N GLY A 344 38.91 17.77 1.57
CA GLY A 344 39.70 16.79 0.82
C GLY A 344 41.03 17.28 0.27
N ILE A 345 41.38 18.56 0.44
CA ILE A 345 42.66 19.11 -0.06
C ILE A 345 43.89 18.42 0.57
N ASP A 346 43.78 17.98 1.82
CA ASP A 346 44.83 17.29 2.58
C ASP A 346 45.17 15.91 1.99
N VAL A 347 44.21 15.30 1.29
CA VAL A 347 44.33 14.00 0.62
C VAL A 347 44.27 14.10 -0.90
N GLN A 348 44.32 15.32 -1.46
CA GLN A 348 44.29 15.60 -2.89
C GLN A 348 43.04 15.04 -3.62
N LEU A 349 41.88 15.10 -2.95
CA LEU A 349 40.59 14.71 -3.51
C LEU A 349 39.58 15.86 -3.39
N ASP A 350 38.60 15.88 -4.28
CA ASP A 350 37.40 16.70 -4.08
C ASP A 350 36.44 15.96 -3.14
N LEU A 351 36.41 16.35 -1.87
CA LEU A 351 35.44 15.85 -0.88
C LEU A 351 34.41 16.93 -0.49
N THR A 352 34.25 17.97 -1.32
CA THR A 352 33.20 18.99 -1.16
C THR A 352 31.81 18.44 -1.49
N GLY A 353 30.77 19.01 -0.88
CA GLY A 353 29.41 18.48 -0.96
C GLY A 353 28.99 17.77 0.31
N GLY A 354 27.89 17.00 0.24
CA GLY A 354 27.41 16.19 1.34
C GLY A 354 26.65 17.00 2.39
N TYR A 355 26.44 16.42 3.56
CA TYR A 355 25.68 17.04 4.64
C TYR A 355 26.53 17.15 5.91
N TYR A 356 26.39 18.26 6.62
CA TYR A 356 26.80 18.38 8.01
C TYR A 356 25.90 17.51 8.88
N ASP A 357 26.49 16.87 9.88
CA ASP A 357 25.83 15.81 10.65
C ASP A 357 24.72 16.35 11.55
N ALA A 358 25.03 17.40 12.31
CA ALA A 358 24.14 17.92 13.34
C ALA A 358 24.19 19.45 13.42
N GLY A 359 24.27 20.01 14.62
CA GLY A 359 24.50 21.43 14.85
C GLY A 359 25.91 21.94 14.51
N ASP A 360 26.85 21.04 14.23
CA ASP A 360 28.24 21.33 13.89
C ASP A 360 28.50 21.40 12.37
N TYR A 361 29.77 21.45 11.98
CA TYR A 361 30.21 21.39 10.59
C TYR A 361 30.99 20.10 10.26
N LEU A 362 30.84 19.05 11.06
CA LEU A 362 31.45 17.76 10.81
C LEU A 362 30.64 16.99 9.76
N LYS A 363 31.34 16.18 8.96
CA LYS A 363 30.71 15.27 8.00
C LYS A 363 31.02 13.84 8.39
N PHE A 364 30.05 13.15 8.97
CA PHE A 364 30.18 11.75 9.36
C PHE A 364 29.44 10.84 8.37
N THR A 365 30.16 9.92 7.74
CA THR A 365 29.59 9.02 6.72
C THR A 365 28.61 8.02 7.32
N PHE A 366 28.79 7.60 8.58
CA PHE A 366 27.93 6.60 9.22
C PHE A 366 26.48 7.10 9.44
N PRO A 367 26.23 8.18 10.20
CA PRO A 367 24.89 8.75 10.37
C PRO A 367 24.29 9.28 9.06
N LEU A 368 25.11 9.82 8.14
CA LEU A 368 24.63 10.16 6.80
C LEU A 368 24.11 8.92 6.06
N SER A 369 24.85 7.82 6.08
CA SER A 369 24.46 6.58 5.41
C SER A 369 23.19 5.99 6.03
N TYR A 370 23.07 6.00 7.36
CA TYR A 370 21.84 5.63 8.04
C TYR A 370 20.66 6.49 7.60
N SER A 371 20.86 7.80 7.53
CA SER A 371 19.84 8.75 7.09
C SER A 371 19.40 8.48 5.66
N VAL A 372 20.33 8.30 4.72
CA VAL A 372 20.04 7.94 3.32
C VAL A 372 19.29 6.62 3.24
N PHE A 373 19.68 5.63 4.04
CA PHE A 373 19.00 4.34 4.09
C PHE A 373 17.54 4.51 4.52
N MET A 374 17.27 5.22 5.63
CA MET A 374 15.92 5.42 6.15
C MET A 374 15.06 6.32 5.27
N LEU A 375 15.62 7.40 4.72
CA LEU A 375 14.96 8.29 3.76
C LEU A 375 14.56 7.53 2.50
N SER A 376 15.45 6.67 1.98
CA SER A 376 15.17 5.82 0.82
C SER A 376 14.11 4.77 1.14
N TRP A 377 14.19 4.12 2.31
CA TRP A 377 13.19 3.14 2.75
C TRP A 377 11.81 3.80 2.89
N GLY A 378 11.70 4.92 3.61
CA GLY A 378 10.44 5.67 3.71
C GLY A 378 9.93 6.16 2.35
N GLY A 379 10.84 6.57 1.45
CA GLY A 379 10.52 6.93 0.07
C GLY A 379 9.96 5.77 -0.76
N ILE A 380 10.41 4.53 -0.51
CA ILE A 380 9.91 3.32 -1.17
C ILE A 380 8.57 2.89 -0.55
N ASP A 381 8.50 2.81 0.78
CA ASP A 381 7.33 2.29 1.49
C ASP A 381 6.11 3.21 1.34
N TYR A 382 6.36 4.52 1.36
CA TYR A 382 5.34 5.57 1.38
C TYR A 382 5.47 6.54 0.19
N PHE A 383 5.95 6.05 -0.96
CA PHE A 383 6.10 6.84 -2.19
C PHE A 383 4.85 7.67 -2.53
N LYS A 384 3.67 7.09 -2.33
CA LYS A 384 2.40 7.77 -2.61
C LYS A 384 2.18 9.02 -1.75
N GLY A 385 2.69 9.04 -0.51
CA GLY A 385 2.65 10.21 0.36
C GLY A 385 3.47 11.36 -0.22
N TYR A 386 4.67 11.07 -0.71
CA TYR A 386 5.50 12.06 -1.41
C TYR A 386 4.86 12.56 -2.70
N GLU A 387 4.17 11.71 -3.47
CA GLU A 387 3.41 12.14 -4.65
C GLU A 387 2.25 13.07 -4.28
N LEU A 388 1.45 12.69 -3.28
CA LEU A 388 0.29 13.47 -2.82
C LEU A 388 0.71 14.84 -2.25
N ALA A 389 1.88 14.91 -1.62
CA ALA A 389 2.47 16.14 -1.10
C ALA A 389 3.23 16.97 -2.15
N ASN A 390 3.37 16.46 -3.39
CA ASN A 390 4.21 17.03 -4.43
C ASN A 390 5.68 17.24 -3.99
N GLN A 391 6.22 16.28 -3.23
CA GLN A 391 7.57 16.33 -2.65
C GLN A 391 8.56 15.33 -3.28
N THR A 392 8.12 14.50 -4.22
CA THR A 392 8.93 13.46 -4.84
C THR A 392 10.23 14.01 -5.48
N GLY A 393 10.16 15.18 -6.12
CA GLY A 393 11.34 15.84 -6.71
C GLY A 393 12.36 16.27 -5.66
N TYR A 394 11.90 16.84 -4.54
CA TYR A 394 12.80 17.29 -3.48
C TYR A 394 13.42 16.11 -2.72
N LEU A 395 12.67 15.03 -2.47
CA LEU A 395 13.25 13.80 -1.90
C LEU A 395 14.33 13.21 -2.83
N LYS A 396 14.10 13.22 -4.15
CA LYS A 396 15.10 12.80 -5.13
C LYS A 396 16.36 13.66 -5.03
N ASP A 397 16.23 14.97 -4.98
CA ASP A 397 17.39 15.88 -4.90
C ASP A 397 18.13 15.76 -3.56
N GLN A 398 17.40 15.54 -2.47
CA GLN A 398 17.93 15.26 -1.13
C GLN A 398 18.82 14.00 -1.13
N LEU A 399 18.29 12.88 -1.63
CA LEU A 399 19.03 11.62 -1.74
C LEU A 399 20.20 11.73 -2.71
N LYS A 400 19.99 12.40 -3.85
CA LYS A 400 21.05 12.60 -4.86
C LYS A 400 22.23 13.36 -4.26
N TRP A 401 21.98 14.45 -3.53
CA TRP A 401 23.02 15.24 -2.87
C TRP A 401 23.88 14.41 -1.92
N ALA A 402 23.26 13.52 -1.12
CA ALA A 402 23.99 12.61 -0.25
C ALA A 402 24.82 11.61 -1.08
N THR A 403 24.17 10.92 -2.02
CA THR A 403 24.82 9.83 -2.77
C THR A 403 25.94 10.33 -3.67
N ASP A 404 25.82 11.53 -4.24
CA ASP A 404 26.89 12.15 -5.03
C ASP A 404 28.15 12.36 -4.16
N TRP A 405 27.97 12.84 -2.94
CA TRP A 405 29.08 13.00 -2.00
C TRP A 405 29.65 11.66 -1.53
N MET A 406 28.80 10.69 -1.20
CA MET A 406 29.25 9.35 -0.82
C MET A 406 30.05 8.67 -1.93
N ILE A 407 29.75 8.95 -3.21
CA ILE A 407 30.55 8.49 -4.35
C ILE A 407 31.95 9.15 -4.34
N LYS A 408 32.02 10.46 -4.08
CA LYS A 408 33.32 11.16 -3.93
C LYS A 408 34.13 10.61 -2.75
N ALA A 409 33.46 10.33 -1.63
CA ALA A 409 34.04 9.73 -0.43
C ALA A 409 34.51 8.28 -0.65
N HIS A 410 34.14 7.63 -1.76
CA HIS A 410 34.58 6.30 -2.15
C HIS A 410 35.38 6.33 -3.47
N PRO A 411 36.59 6.91 -3.48
CA PRO A 411 37.35 7.13 -4.71
C PRO A 411 37.92 5.84 -5.32
N GLN A 412 38.09 4.80 -4.50
CA GLN A 412 38.69 3.52 -4.87
C GLN A 412 37.95 2.37 -4.20
N ALA A 413 38.03 1.18 -4.81
CA ALA A 413 37.26 0.00 -4.40
C ALA A 413 37.37 -0.32 -2.90
N CYS A 414 38.53 -0.08 -2.27
CA CYS A 414 38.78 -0.45 -0.88
C CYS A 414 39.08 0.75 0.02
N THR A 415 38.57 1.93 -0.32
CA THR A 415 38.79 3.16 0.46
C THR A 415 37.48 3.92 0.61
N LEU A 416 37.13 4.24 1.85
CA LEU A 416 35.97 5.07 2.16
C LEU A 416 36.39 6.15 3.16
N TYR A 417 36.16 7.41 2.80
CA TYR A 417 36.28 8.54 3.71
C TYR A 417 35.06 8.57 4.62
N VAL A 418 35.30 8.57 5.93
CA VAL A 418 34.28 8.37 6.96
C VAL A 418 34.05 9.60 7.83
N GLN A 419 35.01 10.53 7.85
CA GLN A 419 34.92 11.79 8.57
C GLN A 419 35.68 12.89 7.84
N ILE A 420 35.08 14.07 7.75
CA ILE A 420 35.76 15.32 7.35
C ILE A 420 35.59 16.35 8.47
N GLY A 421 36.70 16.96 8.88
CA GLY A 421 36.75 17.92 9.98
C GLY A 421 37.34 17.33 11.27
N ASP A 422 37.90 18.21 12.09
CA ASP A 422 38.49 17.84 13.38
C ASP A 422 37.47 18.09 14.48
N VAL A 423 37.13 17.06 15.25
CA VAL A 423 36.05 17.11 16.24
C VAL A 423 36.27 18.23 17.27
N GLN A 424 37.51 18.42 17.72
CA GLN A 424 37.81 19.42 18.74
C GLN A 424 37.76 20.84 18.15
N LEU A 425 38.28 21.04 16.95
CA LEU A 425 38.27 22.33 16.27
C LEU A 425 36.84 22.77 15.92
N ASP A 426 36.07 21.87 15.29
CA ASP A 426 34.69 22.13 14.88
C ASP A 426 33.78 22.35 16.09
N ASN A 427 33.86 21.54 17.16
CA ASN A 427 32.99 21.71 18.34
C ASN A 427 33.33 22.94 19.19
N ASN A 428 34.54 23.49 19.07
CA ASN A 428 34.90 24.76 19.69
C ASN A 428 34.46 25.98 18.85
N TYR A 429 33.97 25.75 17.63
CA TYR A 429 33.45 26.76 16.74
C TYR A 429 31.92 26.77 16.74
N PHE A 430 31.36 27.94 17.01
CA PHE A 430 29.91 28.13 17.02
C PHE A 430 29.57 29.43 16.29
N GLY A 431 29.87 29.44 14.99
CA GLY A 431 29.68 30.59 14.11
C GLY A 431 29.10 30.20 12.74
N PRO A 432 29.01 31.15 11.78
CA PRO A 432 28.40 30.92 10.47
C PRO A 432 29.22 29.98 9.56
N ASP A 433 28.60 29.50 8.49
CA ASP A 433 29.18 28.57 7.52
C ASP A 433 30.33 29.17 6.67
N SER A 434 30.46 30.49 6.68
CA SER A 434 31.56 31.23 6.04
C SER A 434 32.85 31.26 6.87
N GLY A 435 32.80 30.93 8.16
CA GLY A 435 33.93 31.04 9.10
C GLY A 435 34.43 29.72 9.65
N ILE A 436 34.05 28.59 9.04
CA ILE A 436 34.40 27.25 9.52
C ILE A 436 35.94 27.14 9.64
N PRO A 437 36.46 26.72 10.81
CA PRO A 437 37.89 26.75 11.06
C PRO A 437 38.64 25.70 10.23
N LEU A 438 39.91 26.00 9.95
CA LEU A 438 40.87 25.09 9.31
C LEU A 438 41.96 24.68 10.31
N PRO A 439 42.57 23.50 10.16
CA PRO A 439 42.38 22.53 9.09
C PRO A 439 41.11 21.67 9.26
N ARG A 440 40.60 21.15 8.14
CA ARG A 440 39.49 20.17 8.11
C ARG A 440 40.01 18.82 7.57
N PRO A 441 40.66 17.99 8.40
CA PRO A 441 41.30 16.75 7.96
C PRO A 441 40.30 15.70 7.45
N SER A 442 40.77 14.85 6.54
CA SER A 442 39.99 13.77 5.92
C SER A 442 40.42 12.40 6.46
N TYR A 443 39.51 11.69 7.12
CA TYR A 443 39.78 10.36 7.69
C TYR A 443 39.13 9.25 6.85
N GLN A 444 39.86 8.16 6.65
CA GLN A 444 39.41 7.04 5.82
C GLN A 444 39.53 5.70 6.54
N ILE A 445 38.73 4.75 6.09
CA ILE A 445 38.89 3.32 6.32
C ILE A 445 39.35 2.63 5.03
N ASN A 446 40.08 1.52 5.17
CA ASN A 446 40.59 0.73 4.06
C ASN A 446 40.95 -0.70 4.51
N GLU A 447 41.67 -1.44 3.67
CA GLU A 447 42.10 -2.84 3.93
C GLU A 447 43.09 -2.98 5.11
N THR A 448 43.62 -1.89 5.65
CA THR A 448 44.53 -1.89 6.81
C THR A 448 43.93 -1.22 8.04
N HIS A 449 42.86 -0.45 7.86
CA HIS A 449 42.14 0.27 8.91
C HIS A 449 40.65 0.03 8.71
N PHE A 450 40.13 -1.02 9.34
CA PHE A 450 38.79 -1.54 9.06
C PHE A 450 37.68 -0.68 9.69
N GLY A 451 36.54 -0.59 9.01
CA GLY A 451 35.31 0.04 9.50
C GLY A 451 34.09 -0.66 8.92
N THR A 452 33.86 -1.90 9.36
CA THR A 452 32.85 -2.81 8.81
C THR A 452 31.43 -2.22 8.91
N ASP A 453 31.12 -1.59 10.04
CA ASP A 453 29.86 -0.92 10.34
C ASP A 453 29.55 0.20 9.34
N VAL A 454 30.44 1.19 9.21
CA VAL A 454 30.25 2.34 8.33
C VAL A 454 30.30 1.95 6.86
N ALA A 455 31.21 1.05 6.47
CA ALA A 455 31.25 0.52 5.11
C ALA A 455 29.92 -0.14 4.71
N SER A 456 29.29 -0.84 5.64
CA SER A 456 28.11 -1.64 5.33
C SER A 456 26.81 -0.84 5.44
N MET A 457 26.76 0.14 6.33
CA MET A 457 25.69 1.13 6.31
C MET A 457 25.73 1.95 5.02
N THR A 458 26.93 2.34 4.57
CA THR A 458 27.14 3.01 3.27
C THR A 458 26.66 2.12 2.12
N ALA A 459 26.95 0.83 2.17
CA ALA A 459 26.46 -0.13 1.19
C ALA A 459 24.93 -0.26 1.19
N ALA A 460 24.32 -0.36 2.36
CA ALA A 460 22.87 -0.42 2.52
C ALA A 460 22.20 0.84 1.97
N ALA A 461 22.76 2.02 2.27
CA ALA A 461 22.30 3.31 1.77
C ALA A 461 22.33 3.38 0.24
N PHE A 462 23.43 2.97 -0.41
CA PHE A 462 23.50 2.92 -1.88
C PHE A 462 22.49 1.93 -2.47
N ALA A 463 22.33 0.75 -1.85
CA ALA A 463 21.41 -0.26 -2.32
C ALA A 463 19.95 0.23 -2.26
N THR A 464 19.53 0.81 -1.15
CA THR A 464 18.16 1.33 -1.00
C THR A 464 17.92 2.59 -1.82
N ALA A 465 18.87 3.53 -1.88
CA ALA A 465 18.76 4.70 -2.75
C ALA A 465 18.67 4.29 -4.23
N SER A 466 19.43 3.28 -4.66
CA SER A 466 19.33 2.72 -6.01
C SER A 466 17.95 2.14 -6.30
N SER A 467 17.34 1.45 -5.33
CA SER A 467 15.96 0.96 -5.45
C SER A 467 14.94 2.10 -5.56
N PHE A 468 15.11 3.16 -4.78
CA PHE A 468 14.28 4.37 -4.87
C PHE A 468 14.43 5.06 -6.24
N PHE A 469 15.65 5.26 -6.75
CA PHE A 469 15.86 5.86 -8.07
C PHE A 469 15.29 5.00 -9.21
N ARG A 470 15.29 3.66 -9.08
CA ARG A 470 14.59 2.77 -10.01
C ARG A 470 13.08 2.97 -9.98
N LEU A 471 12.49 3.14 -8.79
CA LEU A 471 11.06 3.42 -8.63
C LEU A 471 10.65 4.71 -9.36
N LEU A 472 11.49 5.75 -9.28
CA LEU A 472 11.29 7.02 -10.00
C LEU A 472 11.41 6.90 -11.54
N GLY A 473 12.17 5.92 -12.06
CA GLY A 473 12.59 5.79 -13.46
C GLY A 473 11.64 5.02 -14.39
N SER A 474 10.36 4.83 -14.03
CA SER A 474 9.33 4.32 -14.95
C SER A 474 8.89 5.33 -16.04
N VAL A 475 9.65 6.43 -16.19
CA VAL A 475 9.85 7.22 -17.43
C VAL A 475 11.37 7.43 -17.58
N THR A 476 11.96 6.84 -18.63
CA THR A 476 13.36 6.94 -19.13
C THR A 476 14.44 7.57 -18.22
N VAL A 477 15.42 6.77 -17.81
CA VAL A 477 16.65 7.21 -17.15
C VAL A 477 17.66 7.71 -18.21
N PRO A 478 18.31 8.88 -18.06
CA PRO A 478 19.51 9.20 -18.82
C PRO A 478 20.62 8.22 -18.42
N SER A 479 21.30 7.67 -19.42
CA SER A 479 22.35 6.67 -19.27
C SER A 479 23.35 6.97 -18.13
N PHE A 480 23.45 6.07 -17.15
CA PHE A 480 24.65 5.91 -16.34
C PHE A 480 25.78 5.37 -17.27
N THR A 481 26.39 6.23 -18.07
CA THR A 481 27.46 5.87 -19.03
C THR A 481 28.80 5.57 -18.37
N THR A 482 28.92 5.75 -17.06
CA THR A 482 30.01 5.17 -16.28
C THR A 482 29.43 4.08 -15.39
N ARG A 483 29.63 2.81 -15.77
CA ARG A 483 29.50 1.70 -14.81
C ARG A 483 30.24 2.10 -13.53
N PRO A 484 29.60 2.17 -12.35
CA PRO A 484 30.38 2.09 -11.13
C PRO A 484 31.14 0.77 -11.19
N LYS A 485 32.48 0.84 -11.13
CA LYS A 485 33.32 -0.35 -10.91
C LYS A 485 32.76 -1.05 -9.67
N PRO A 486 32.69 -2.38 -9.68
CA PRO A 486 31.61 -3.07 -9.01
C PRO A 486 31.75 -2.94 -7.48
N PHE A 487 30.80 -2.23 -6.87
CA PHE A 487 30.62 -2.09 -5.41
C PHE A 487 30.18 -3.43 -4.77
N PHE A 488 29.58 -4.31 -5.59
CA PHE A 488 29.07 -5.62 -5.20
C PHE A 488 30.16 -6.62 -4.74
N PRO A 489 31.29 -6.80 -5.44
CA PRO A 489 32.38 -7.65 -4.97
C PRO A 489 33.12 -7.05 -3.78
N PHE A 490 33.17 -5.73 -3.54
CA PHE A 490 33.86 -5.21 -2.35
C PHE A 490 33.10 -5.53 -1.06
N ALA A 491 31.78 -5.29 -1.01
CA ALA A 491 30.96 -5.66 0.16
C ALA A 491 30.96 -7.18 0.40
N ILE A 492 30.93 -7.99 -0.67
CA ILE A 492 30.98 -9.47 -0.58
C ILE A 492 32.39 -9.96 -0.18
N ILE A 493 33.48 -9.42 -0.74
CA ILE A 493 34.86 -9.82 -0.40
C ILE A 493 35.18 -9.47 1.06
N PHE A 494 34.71 -8.31 1.54
CA PHE A 494 34.89 -7.89 2.94
C PHE A 494 34.03 -8.73 3.91
N LEU A 495 32.78 -9.05 3.54
CA LEU A 495 31.91 -9.97 4.29
C LEU A 495 32.48 -11.40 4.39
N PHE A 496 33.21 -11.87 3.37
CA PHE A 496 33.80 -13.21 3.35
C PHE A 496 35.20 -13.30 3.98
N GLN A 497 35.97 -12.21 4.06
CA GLN A 497 37.32 -12.25 4.67
C GLN A 497 37.33 -12.08 6.18
N THR A 498 36.34 -11.42 6.78
CA THR A 498 36.28 -11.21 8.25
C THR A 498 35.36 -12.19 8.98
N SER A 499 34.94 -13.28 8.33
CA SER A 499 34.38 -14.44 9.05
C SER A 499 35.52 -15.14 9.78
N LEU A 500 35.93 -14.60 10.94
CA LEU A 500 36.55 -15.28 12.09
C LEU A 500 37.00 -14.22 13.12
N GLY A 501 36.08 -13.90 14.05
CA GLY A 501 36.40 -13.18 15.29
C GLY A 501 36.07 -11.69 15.26
N PHE A 502 35.25 -11.25 16.22
CA PHE A 502 34.82 -9.86 16.48
C PHE A 502 33.66 -9.33 15.62
N ILE A 503 32.51 -9.99 15.75
CA ILE A 503 31.21 -9.36 15.48
C ILE A 503 30.82 -8.55 16.72
N GLY A 504 30.93 -7.23 16.66
CA GLY A 504 30.31 -6.31 17.61
C GLY A 504 28.78 -6.36 17.46
N ALA A 505 28.09 -6.63 18.56
CA ALA A 505 26.71 -7.10 18.63
C ALA A 505 25.59 -6.07 18.31
N HIS A 506 25.80 -5.05 17.47
CA HIS A 506 24.79 -3.98 17.31
C HIS A 506 24.25 -3.70 15.89
N TYR A 507 24.83 -4.25 14.83
CA TYR A 507 24.36 -3.95 13.45
C TYR A 507 24.11 -5.17 12.55
N GLY A 508 24.11 -6.39 13.11
CA GLY A 508 23.80 -7.63 12.37
C GLY A 508 22.42 -7.62 11.68
N ALA A 509 21.46 -6.85 12.19
CA ALA A 509 20.10 -6.76 11.64
C ALA A 509 20.03 -6.07 10.26
N VAL A 510 20.92 -5.11 9.97
CA VAL A 510 20.95 -4.41 8.66
C VAL A 510 21.47 -5.33 7.56
N TYR A 511 22.39 -6.24 7.89
CA TYR A 511 22.85 -7.29 6.97
C TYR A 511 21.83 -8.40 6.75
N ILE A 512 21.03 -8.73 7.77
CA ILE A 512 19.90 -9.66 7.62
C ILE A 512 18.84 -9.05 6.68
N PHE A 513 18.55 -7.76 6.81
CA PHE A 513 17.64 -7.04 5.92
C PHE A 513 18.18 -6.98 4.48
N LEU A 514 19.48 -6.73 4.31
CA LEU A 514 20.13 -6.71 2.99
C LEU A 514 20.19 -8.12 2.35
N ALA A 515 20.41 -9.16 3.16
CA ALA A 515 20.36 -10.56 2.71
C ALA A 515 18.93 -10.99 2.34
N GLN A 516 17.91 -10.54 3.07
CA GLN A 516 16.49 -10.80 2.75
C GLN A 516 16.00 -10.09 1.50
N VAL A 517 16.48 -8.88 1.24
CA VAL A 517 16.08 -8.08 0.07
C VAL A 517 16.83 -8.52 -1.20
N LEU A 518 18.02 -9.14 -1.09
CA LEU A 518 18.85 -9.55 -2.23
C LEU A 518 18.93 -11.07 -2.47
N PHE A 519 18.64 -11.91 -1.49
CA PHE A 519 18.67 -13.37 -1.61
C PHE A 519 17.49 -14.02 -0.87
N ASP A 520 16.44 -14.38 -1.64
CA ASP A 520 15.80 -15.70 -1.64
C ASP A 520 14.30 -15.61 -1.99
N VAL A 521 14.05 -15.76 -3.30
CA VAL A 521 12.75 -16.04 -3.94
C VAL A 521 12.62 -17.56 -4.18
N SER A 522 13.23 -18.41 -3.34
CA SER A 522 13.43 -19.82 -3.71
C SER A 522 13.51 -20.87 -2.59
N ASN A 523 13.13 -20.57 -1.33
CA ASN A 523 13.05 -21.61 -0.30
C ASN A 523 11.81 -21.49 0.62
N PRO A 524 11.06 -22.59 0.85
CA PRO A 524 9.95 -22.60 1.80
C PRO A 524 10.48 -22.75 3.24
N ASP A 525 9.93 -21.94 4.14
CA ASP A 525 10.00 -22.01 5.62
C ASP A 525 11.14 -21.33 6.44
N PRO A 526 11.68 -20.17 6.01
CA PRO A 526 12.34 -19.19 6.91
C PRO A 526 11.52 -17.92 7.22
N SER A 527 10.26 -17.82 6.78
CA SER A 527 9.43 -16.60 6.91
C SER A 527 8.63 -16.51 8.21
N LEU A 528 8.26 -17.65 8.81
CA LEU A 528 7.50 -17.70 10.06
C LEU A 528 8.34 -17.32 11.28
N GLN A 529 9.53 -17.89 11.42
CA GLN A 529 10.40 -17.62 12.58
C GLN A 529 10.85 -16.16 12.65
N ARG A 530 11.26 -15.59 11.51
CA ARG A 530 11.63 -14.15 11.43
C ARG A 530 10.45 -13.24 11.74
N ARG A 531 9.23 -13.65 11.37
CA ARG A 531 8.01 -12.94 11.75
C ARG A 531 7.77 -13.00 13.26
N ILE A 532 7.92 -14.18 13.87
CA ILE A 532 7.78 -14.35 15.32
C ILE A 532 8.82 -13.50 16.07
N GLU A 533 10.07 -13.48 15.63
CA GLU A 533 11.13 -12.66 16.22
C GLU A 533 10.82 -11.15 16.12
N ALA A 534 10.38 -10.70 14.93
CA ALA A 534 9.97 -9.31 14.72
C ALA A 534 8.75 -8.93 15.59
N GLU A 535 7.73 -9.78 15.64
CA GLU A 535 6.53 -9.53 16.45
C GLU A 535 6.84 -9.58 17.94
N ASN A 536 7.70 -10.48 18.41
CA ASN A 536 8.12 -10.52 19.82
C ASN A 536 8.83 -9.22 20.21
N TYR A 537 9.63 -8.64 19.31
CA TYR A 537 10.26 -7.34 19.50
C TYR A 537 9.24 -6.20 19.55
N LEU A 538 8.39 -6.08 18.52
CA LEU A 538 7.41 -5.01 18.40
C LEU A 538 6.32 -5.09 19.47
N ASP A 539 5.82 -6.30 19.78
CA ASP A 539 4.88 -6.53 20.88
C ASP A 539 5.53 -6.19 22.23
N GLY A 540 6.82 -6.49 22.39
CA GLY A 540 7.59 -6.13 23.58
C GLY A 540 7.69 -4.62 23.80
N ILE A 541 7.85 -3.85 22.73
CA ILE A 541 7.80 -2.38 22.76
C ILE A 541 6.39 -1.91 23.13
N VAL A 542 5.36 -2.42 22.45
CA VAL A 542 3.97 -2.02 22.66
C VAL A 542 3.48 -2.30 24.08
N LEU A 543 3.94 -3.41 24.66
CA LEU A 543 3.64 -3.80 26.03
C LEU A 543 4.59 -3.16 27.06
N THR A 544 5.58 -2.37 26.63
CA THR A 544 6.64 -1.79 27.49
C THR A 544 7.42 -2.84 28.30
N THR A 545 7.57 -4.05 27.76
CA THR A 545 8.23 -5.18 28.42
C THR A 545 9.68 -5.40 27.97
N GLN A 546 10.12 -4.71 26.91
CA GLN A 546 11.50 -4.80 26.40
C GLN A 546 12.30 -3.51 26.62
N ASN A 547 13.06 -3.40 27.71
CA ASN A 547 14.05 -2.32 27.95
C ASN A 547 13.61 -0.89 27.53
N VAL A 548 12.31 -0.64 27.59
CA VAL A 548 11.64 0.58 27.14
C VAL A 548 10.62 0.92 28.21
N SER A 549 10.59 2.18 28.62
CA SER A 549 9.56 2.76 29.47
C SER A 549 8.76 3.78 28.69
N CYS A 550 7.58 4.14 29.20
CA CYS A 550 6.82 5.27 28.68
C CYS A 550 6.68 6.33 29.77
N THR A 551 6.89 7.59 29.40
CA THR A 551 6.52 8.73 30.23
C THR A 551 5.49 9.58 29.50
N PHE A 552 4.28 9.65 30.04
CA PHE A 552 3.11 10.31 29.41
C PHE A 552 2.95 9.99 27.90
N ASN A 553 3.18 8.72 27.55
CA ASN A 553 3.14 8.13 26.21
C ASN A 553 4.36 8.35 25.29
N LEU A 554 5.40 9.09 25.69
CA LEU A 554 6.67 9.08 24.93
C LEU A 554 7.48 7.83 25.28
N LEU A 555 7.87 7.06 24.28
CA LEU A 555 8.76 5.91 24.41
C LEU A 555 10.16 6.37 24.81
N LYS A 556 10.72 5.75 25.86
CA LYS A 556 12.06 6.00 26.39
C LYS A 556 12.83 4.68 26.44
N TYR A 557 14.04 4.65 25.91
CA TYR A 557 14.90 3.46 25.94
C TYR A 557 15.81 3.50 27.16
N VAL A 558 15.95 2.39 27.88
CA VAL A 558 16.71 2.33 29.15
C VAL A 558 18.19 2.71 28.97
N CYS A 559 18.76 2.45 27.79
CA CYS A 559 20.15 2.73 27.45
C CYS A 559 20.39 4.07 26.71
N SER A 560 19.37 4.91 26.54
CA SER A 560 19.48 6.19 25.82
C SER A 560 18.80 7.30 26.62
N ASP A 561 19.59 8.27 27.05
CA ASP A 561 19.11 9.46 27.77
C ASP A 561 19.00 10.65 26.81
N ASP A 562 19.69 10.57 25.67
CA ASP A 562 19.73 11.55 24.59
C ASP A 562 18.77 11.14 23.45
N SER A 563 18.36 12.13 22.64
CA SER A 563 17.66 11.92 21.36
C SER A 563 16.30 11.19 21.46
N SER A 564 15.60 11.32 22.58
CA SER A 564 14.35 10.57 22.83
C SER A 564 13.28 10.70 21.74
N ASN A 565 13.19 11.87 21.09
CA ASN A 565 12.27 12.07 19.96
C ASN A 565 12.68 11.27 18.71
N ALA A 566 13.98 11.21 18.39
CA ALA A 566 14.50 10.45 17.27
C ALA A 566 14.24 8.94 17.45
N ASN A 567 14.48 8.44 18.66
CA ASN A 567 14.16 7.06 19.03
C ASN A 567 12.66 6.76 18.87
N ALA A 568 11.80 7.65 19.35
CA ALA A 568 10.35 7.50 19.20
C ALA A 568 9.89 7.49 17.73
N MET A 569 10.52 8.29 16.87
CA MET A 569 10.25 8.30 15.42
C MET A 569 10.77 7.06 14.70
N SER A 570 11.94 6.56 15.07
CA SER A 570 12.46 5.27 14.56
C SER A 570 11.52 4.12 14.89
N THR A 571 11.03 4.05 16.13
CA THR A 571 10.05 3.04 16.54
C THR A 571 8.71 3.20 15.83
N SER A 572 8.24 4.44 15.68
CA SER A 572 7.01 4.73 14.94
C SER A 572 7.12 4.30 13.49
N PHE A 573 8.24 4.60 12.82
CA PHE A 573 8.49 4.16 11.45
C PHE A 573 8.45 2.63 11.33
N LEU A 574 9.13 1.91 12.23
CA LEU A 574 9.14 0.45 12.23
C LEU A 574 7.75 -0.16 12.45
N LEU A 575 6.99 0.34 13.43
CA LEU A 575 5.61 -0.10 13.70
C LEU A 575 4.71 0.13 12.48
N LEU A 576 4.77 1.31 11.86
CA LEU A 576 3.98 1.63 10.68
C LEU A 576 4.41 0.82 9.45
N SER A 577 5.71 0.64 9.22
CA SER A 577 6.23 -0.16 8.11
C SER A 577 5.80 -1.62 8.28
N TYR A 578 5.94 -2.18 9.48
CA TYR A 578 5.52 -3.55 9.76
C TYR A 578 4.00 -3.74 9.63
N SER A 579 3.20 -2.81 10.18
CA SER A 579 1.75 -2.81 10.01
C SER A 579 1.36 -2.78 8.53
N THR A 580 1.98 -1.91 7.74
CA THR A 580 1.64 -1.72 6.33
C THR A 580 2.12 -2.83 5.41
N LYS A 581 3.35 -3.31 5.59
CA LYS A 581 4.05 -4.22 4.67
C LYS A 581 3.98 -5.68 5.08
N VAL A 582 3.70 -5.97 6.36
CA VAL A 582 3.66 -7.35 6.87
C VAL A 582 2.26 -7.70 7.36
N LEU A 583 1.70 -6.96 8.33
CA LEU A 583 0.43 -7.34 8.95
C LEU A 583 -0.77 -7.13 8.03
N ARG A 584 -0.85 -6.00 7.32
CA ARG A 584 -1.98 -5.74 6.39
C ARG A 584 -2.09 -6.80 5.29
N PRO A 585 -0.99 -7.27 4.64
CA PRO A 585 -1.05 -8.43 3.76
C PRO A 585 -1.56 -9.71 4.44
N LEU A 586 -1.30 -9.94 5.73
CA LEU A 586 -1.84 -11.12 6.43
C LEU A 586 -3.38 -11.08 6.55
N LEU A 587 -4.01 -9.91 6.50
CA LEU A 587 -5.47 -9.78 6.48
C LEU A 587 -6.11 -10.40 5.22
N THR A 588 -5.32 -10.55 4.15
CA THR A 588 -5.77 -11.18 2.91
C THR A 588 -5.60 -12.69 2.97
N THR A 589 -4.81 -13.25 3.90
CA THR A 589 -4.56 -14.69 3.97
C THR A 589 -5.72 -15.50 4.60
N PRO A 590 -6.01 -16.74 4.13
CA PRO A 590 -7.15 -17.55 4.61
C PRO A 590 -7.02 -18.17 6.00
N SER A 591 -5.81 -18.29 6.55
CA SER A 591 -5.49 -19.18 7.70
C SER A 591 -5.23 -18.47 9.04
N GLY A 592 -5.47 -17.17 9.13
CA GLY A 592 -5.25 -16.37 10.35
C GLY A 592 -6.54 -15.90 11.02
N ASN A 593 -6.51 -15.75 12.34
CA ASN A 593 -7.53 -15.00 13.06
C ASN A 593 -7.39 -13.51 12.71
N LYS A 594 -8.14 -13.05 11.71
CA LYS A 594 -8.07 -11.68 11.17
C LYS A 594 -8.34 -10.62 12.23
N GLU A 595 -9.15 -10.93 13.25
CA GLU A 595 -9.41 -10.02 14.37
C GLU A 595 -8.13 -9.75 15.17
N ILE A 596 -7.31 -10.78 15.42
CA ILE A 596 -6.01 -10.62 16.12
C ILE A 596 -5.06 -9.75 15.31
N VAL A 597 -4.99 -9.97 13.99
CA VAL A 597 -4.13 -9.17 13.11
C VAL A 597 -4.59 -7.72 13.06
N LEU A 598 -5.90 -7.46 12.95
CA LEU A 598 -6.47 -6.11 13.01
C LEU A 598 -6.21 -5.43 14.35
N GLU A 599 -6.38 -6.15 15.46
CA GLU A 599 -6.09 -5.63 16.79
C GLU A 599 -4.61 -5.25 16.93
N LYS A 600 -3.71 -6.09 16.40
CA LYS A 600 -2.27 -5.82 16.40
C LYS A 600 -1.90 -4.61 15.55
N ILE A 601 -2.42 -4.53 14.32
CA ILE A 601 -2.25 -3.37 13.44
C ILE A 601 -2.69 -2.09 14.16
N LYS A 602 -3.87 -2.12 14.77
CA LYS A 602 -4.39 -0.98 15.52
C LYS A 602 -3.48 -0.58 16.67
N LYS A 603 -3.01 -1.53 17.49
CA LYS A 603 -2.07 -1.24 18.59
C LYS A 603 -0.77 -0.60 18.10
N TYR A 604 -0.22 -1.08 16.99
CA TYR A 604 1.02 -0.58 16.42
C TYR A 604 0.84 0.84 15.87
N GLU A 605 -0.26 1.08 15.14
CA GLU A 605 -0.60 2.40 14.61
C GLU A 605 -0.95 3.39 15.71
N ASP A 606 -1.73 2.99 16.72
CA ASP A 606 -2.08 3.84 17.87
C ASP A 606 -0.81 4.27 18.62
N LEU A 607 0.13 3.35 18.88
CA LEU A 607 1.39 3.69 19.53
C LEU A 607 2.23 4.63 18.67
N ALA A 608 2.43 4.31 17.39
CA ALA A 608 3.19 5.18 16.48
C ALA A 608 2.59 6.59 16.37
N ASN A 609 1.26 6.70 16.23
CA ASN A 609 0.57 7.98 16.17
C ASN A 609 0.67 8.75 17.50
N SER A 610 0.62 8.06 18.64
CA SER A 610 0.80 8.72 19.95
C SER A 610 2.18 9.33 20.14
N GLN A 611 3.24 8.75 19.55
CA GLN A 611 4.57 9.35 19.59
C GLN A 611 4.61 10.65 18.79
N LEU A 612 3.97 10.64 17.62
CA LEU A 612 3.88 11.81 16.76
C LEU A 612 3.04 12.92 17.41
N ASP A 613 1.91 12.56 18.01
CA ASP A 613 1.09 13.47 18.82
C ASP A 613 1.91 14.10 19.95
N TYR A 614 2.71 13.30 20.67
CA TYR A 614 3.58 13.80 21.74
C TYR A 614 4.57 14.82 21.19
N ILE A 615 5.23 14.54 20.07
CA ILE A 615 6.17 15.46 19.40
C ILE A 615 5.51 16.79 19.04
N PHE A 616 4.22 16.76 18.66
CA PHE A 616 3.45 17.94 18.29
C PHE A 616 2.77 18.68 19.45
N GLY A 617 3.04 18.29 20.70
CA GLY A 617 2.56 19.02 21.87
C GLY A 617 1.54 18.29 22.72
N LYS A 618 1.17 17.05 22.41
CA LYS A 618 0.34 16.21 23.31
C LYS A 618 1.18 15.60 24.42
N ASN A 619 1.81 16.48 25.19
CA ASN A 619 2.72 16.15 26.28
C ASN A 619 2.46 17.07 27.48
N PRO A 620 2.98 16.75 28.68
CA PRO A 620 2.68 17.50 29.90
C PRO A 620 3.04 18.99 29.83
N ALA A 621 4.04 19.35 29.01
CA ALA A 621 4.51 20.72 28.87
C ALA A 621 3.77 21.49 27.76
N GLN A 622 2.85 20.84 27.02
CA GLN A 622 2.30 21.36 25.77
C GLN A 622 3.39 21.90 24.85
N GLN A 623 4.53 21.22 24.77
CA GLN A 623 5.72 21.66 24.05
C GLN A 623 5.75 21.02 22.65
N ASN A 624 5.84 21.83 21.60
CA ASN A 624 6.14 21.29 20.28
C ASN A 624 7.65 21.06 20.15
N TYR A 625 8.09 19.93 19.60
CA TYR A 625 9.53 19.60 19.48
C TYR A 625 10.10 19.77 18.06
N VAL A 626 9.33 20.31 17.13
CA VAL A 626 9.78 20.55 15.74
C VAL A 626 9.98 22.04 15.52
N VAL A 627 11.21 22.45 15.20
CA VAL A 627 11.57 23.86 15.08
C VAL A 627 10.75 24.55 13.98
N GLY A 628 10.19 25.72 14.32
CA GLY A 628 9.49 26.58 13.37
C GLY A 628 8.05 26.18 13.03
N GLU A 629 7.49 25.11 13.62
CA GLU A 629 6.16 24.61 13.23
C GLU A 629 4.99 25.29 13.93
N ARG A 630 5.20 25.72 15.17
CA ARG A 630 4.19 26.24 16.09
C ARG A 630 4.76 27.34 17.00
N PRO A 631 3.94 28.22 17.60
CA PRO A 631 4.43 29.29 18.50
C PRO A 631 5.23 28.79 19.72
N ASN A 632 4.90 27.59 20.20
CA ASN A 632 5.56 26.86 21.29
C ASN A 632 6.66 25.91 20.80
N SER A 633 7.18 26.06 19.58
CA SER A 633 8.32 25.27 19.10
C SER A 633 9.62 25.73 19.72
N PRO A 634 10.69 24.90 19.70
CA PRO A 634 11.98 25.30 20.21
C PRO A 634 12.51 26.48 19.40
N LYS A 635 13.03 27.48 20.10
CA LYS A 635 13.62 28.71 19.53
C LYS A 635 15.13 28.68 19.55
N TYR A 636 15.72 27.81 20.37
CA TYR A 636 17.15 27.75 20.61
C TYR A 636 17.71 26.35 20.28
N PRO A 637 17.55 25.83 19.04
CA PRO A 637 18.21 24.58 18.68
C PRO A 637 19.74 24.71 18.76
N HIS A 638 20.41 23.67 19.23
CA HIS A 638 21.88 23.57 19.23
C HIS A 638 22.35 23.41 17.78
N SER A 639 22.57 24.53 17.10
CA SER A 639 23.04 24.56 15.71
C SER A 639 23.82 25.83 15.45
N ALA A 640 25.12 25.69 15.19
CA ALA A 640 26.01 26.79 14.83
C ALA A 640 25.53 27.48 13.55
N LEU A 641 25.03 26.70 12.58
CA LEU A 641 24.47 27.18 11.31
C LEU A 641 23.36 28.21 11.52
N ALA A 642 22.50 27.97 12.51
CA ALA A 642 21.28 28.73 12.74
C ALA A 642 21.40 29.75 13.88
N ALA A 643 22.42 29.65 14.72
CA ALA A 643 22.52 30.46 15.93
C ALA A 643 22.88 31.92 15.66
N GLY A 644 23.54 32.19 14.54
CA GLY A 644 23.91 33.55 14.14
C GLY A 644 24.97 34.18 15.06
N PHE A 645 25.71 33.40 15.84
CA PHE A 645 26.86 33.89 16.62
C PHE A 645 28.13 33.95 15.77
N ALA A 646 29.15 34.64 16.23
CA ALA A 646 30.48 34.63 15.62
C ALA A 646 31.44 33.61 16.26
N SER A 647 31.14 33.14 17.47
CA SER A 647 31.98 32.19 18.22
C SER A 647 31.22 31.55 19.38
N LEU A 648 31.79 30.46 19.93
CA LEU A 648 31.28 29.81 21.14
C LEU A 648 31.30 30.77 22.35
N ALA A 649 32.32 31.62 22.48
CA ALA A 649 32.38 32.61 23.56
C ALA A 649 31.20 33.59 23.52
N GLU A 650 30.79 34.03 22.32
CA GLU A 650 29.59 34.85 22.16
C GLU A 650 28.33 34.09 22.54
N ALA A 651 28.21 32.83 22.10
CA ALA A 651 27.06 31.97 22.40
C ALA A 651 26.87 31.74 23.91
N VAL A 652 27.96 31.63 24.67
CA VAL A 652 27.92 31.49 26.13
C VAL A 652 27.48 32.79 26.82
N VAL A 653 27.90 33.95 26.33
CA VAL A 653 27.55 35.25 26.92
C VAL A 653 26.14 35.69 26.56
N LYS A 654 25.65 35.35 25.36
CA LYS A 654 24.36 35.78 24.83
C LYS A 654 23.49 34.59 24.35
N PRO A 655 23.25 33.57 25.17
CA PRO A 655 22.66 32.30 24.72
C PRO A 655 21.23 32.43 24.19
N THR A 656 20.52 33.51 24.57
CA THR A 656 19.13 33.79 24.17
C THR A 656 19.00 34.87 23.09
N ASP A 657 20.11 35.38 22.55
CA ASP A 657 20.06 36.35 21.46
C ASP A 657 19.60 35.68 20.16
N LEU A 658 18.52 36.21 19.59
CA LEU A 658 17.92 35.74 18.33
C LEU A 658 18.03 36.79 17.22
N THR A 659 18.69 37.93 17.46
CA THR A 659 18.73 39.05 16.51
C THR A 659 19.36 38.68 15.16
N ARG A 660 20.28 37.71 15.17
CA ARG A 660 20.95 37.16 13.98
C ARG A 660 20.63 35.69 13.72
N ALA A 661 19.77 35.09 14.55
CA ALA A 661 19.46 33.67 14.43
C ALA A 661 18.50 33.39 13.27
N HIS A 662 18.59 32.19 12.72
CA HIS A 662 17.72 31.70 11.65
C HIS A 662 16.85 30.55 12.15
N THR A 663 15.64 30.43 11.59
CA THR A 663 14.76 29.30 11.88
C THR A 663 15.09 28.13 10.96
N ILE A 664 15.42 26.99 11.54
CA ILE A 664 15.65 25.73 10.84
C ILE A 664 14.37 24.89 10.79
N TYR A 665 13.46 25.30 9.90
CA TYR A 665 12.15 24.67 9.77
C TYR A 665 12.24 23.15 9.64
N GLY A 666 11.37 22.45 10.37
CA GLY A 666 11.25 20.99 10.30
C GLY A 666 12.30 20.21 11.08
N ALA A 667 13.30 20.86 11.68
CA ALA A 667 14.29 20.18 12.51
C ALA A 667 13.65 19.59 13.77
N LEU A 668 13.79 18.28 13.96
CA LEU A 668 13.35 17.60 15.17
C LEU A 668 14.45 17.71 16.22
N VAL A 669 14.16 18.29 17.38
CA VAL A 669 15.15 18.36 18.48
C VAL A 669 15.22 17.03 19.24
N GLY A 670 16.34 16.79 19.94
CA GLY A 670 16.56 15.58 20.75
C GLY A 670 15.41 15.25 21.73
N GLY A 671 14.80 16.28 22.30
CA GLY A 671 13.56 16.15 23.07
C GLY A 671 13.77 16.15 24.58
N PRO A 672 12.73 15.79 25.35
CA PRO A 672 12.77 15.95 26.79
C PRO A 672 13.65 14.89 27.46
N ALA A 673 14.10 15.20 28.67
CA ALA A 673 14.72 14.21 29.56
C ALA A 673 13.73 13.08 29.94
N LYS A 674 14.21 12.08 30.69
CA LYS A 674 13.42 10.91 31.12
C LYS A 674 12.17 11.23 31.95
N ASN A 675 12.10 12.41 32.56
CA ASN A 675 10.98 12.89 33.37
C ASN A 675 10.07 13.88 32.62
N ASP A 676 10.16 13.91 31.29
CA ASP A 676 9.45 14.84 30.39
C ASP A 676 9.85 16.31 30.55
N SER A 677 10.86 16.64 31.35
CA SER A 677 11.34 18.02 31.42
C SER A 677 12.08 18.37 30.14
N PHE A 678 11.67 19.45 29.50
CA PHE A 678 12.36 20.04 28.36
C PHE A 678 12.87 21.44 28.69
N ALA A 679 14.14 21.71 28.41
CA ALA A 679 14.73 23.04 28.47
C ALA A 679 15.13 23.49 27.06
N ASP A 680 14.42 24.46 26.50
CA ASP A 680 14.78 25.11 25.24
C ASP A 680 15.99 26.03 25.45
N GLN A 681 17.17 25.42 25.59
CA GLN A 681 18.44 26.08 25.82
C GLN A 681 19.45 25.63 24.79
N ARG A 682 20.00 26.58 24.02
CA ARG A 682 20.91 26.30 22.92
C ARG A 682 22.12 25.44 23.28
N LEU A 683 22.64 25.58 24.49
CA LEU A 683 23.84 24.86 24.93
C LEU A 683 23.51 23.53 25.62
N ASP A 684 22.23 23.21 25.80
CA ASP A 684 21.76 21.89 26.23
C ASP A 684 21.59 21.00 24.99
N TRP A 685 22.72 20.57 24.42
CA TRP A 685 22.75 19.75 23.22
C TRP A 685 21.98 18.44 23.42
N ALA A 686 22.00 17.82 24.60
CA ALA A 686 21.24 16.58 24.86
C ALA A 686 19.75 16.69 24.49
N GLN A 687 19.14 17.86 24.73
CA GLN A 687 17.72 18.11 24.46
C GLN A 687 17.47 18.90 23.17
N THR A 688 18.35 19.82 22.81
CA THR A 688 18.13 20.81 21.73
C THR A 688 18.96 20.55 20.46
N GLU A 689 19.81 19.52 20.44
CA GLU A 689 20.50 19.05 19.23
C GLU A 689 19.52 18.72 18.12
N VAL A 690 19.94 18.96 16.89
CA VAL A 690 19.27 18.58 15.66
C VAL A 690 20.25 17.82 14.80
N ALA A 691 19.84 16.72 14.18
CA ALA A 691 20.74 15.87 13.42
C ALA A 691 20.07 15.20 12.21
N LEU A 692 20.87 14.80 11.23
CA LEU A 692 20.38 14.12 10.02
C LEU A 692 19.56 12.87 10.36
N ASP A 693 20.00 12.08 11.33
CA ASP A 693 19.36 10.83 11.73
C ASP A 693 18.05 11.07 12.50
N TYR A 694 17.94 12.18 13.25
CA TYR A 694 16.70 12.53 13.97
C TYR A 694 15.53 12.72 13.02
N ASN A 695 15.78 13.33 11.85
CA ASN A 695 14.76 13.61 10.85
C ASN A 695 14.50 12.44 9.88
N ALA A 696 15.37 11.44 9.81
CA ALA A 696 15.34 10.43 8.75
C ALA A 696 14.08 9.55 8.81
N CYS A 697 13.80 8.97 9.97
CA CYS A 697 12.58 8.20 10.22
C CYS A 697 11.34 9.10 10.27
N TYR A 698 11.49 10.29 10.86
CA TYR A 698 10.41 11.29 10.96
C TYR A 698 9.83 11.65 9.60
N GLN A 699 10.67 11.86 8.58
CA GLN A 699 10.22 12.15 7.22
C GLN A 699 9.37 11.00 6.62
N GLY A 700 9.75 9.75 6.86
CA GLY A 700 8.97 8.57 6.47
C GLY A 700 7.62 8.49 7.19
N VAL A 701 7.60 8.76 8.50
CA VAL A 701 6.35 8.81 9.29
C VAL A 701 5.42 9.91 8.77
N LEU A 702 5.92 11.10 8.44
CA LEU A 702 5.12 12.17 7.85
C LEU A 702 4.53 11.77 6.49
N ALA A 703 5.32 11.11 5.63
CA ALA A 703 4.83 10.59 4.35
C ALA A 703 3.72 9.55 4.54
N TYR A 704 3.81 8.69 5.55
CA TYR A 704 2.71 7.82 5.97
C TYR A 704 1.48 8.65 6.37
N GLN A 705 1.61 9.67 7.22
CA GLN A 705 0.47 10.48 7.65
C GLN A 705 -0.23 11.19 6.48
N VAL A 706 0.52 11.68 5.49
CA VAL A 706 -0.04 12.27 4.25
C VAL A 706 -0.96 11.29 3.53
N MET A 707 -0.61 10.01 3.53
CA MET A 707 -1.44 8.97 2.92
C MET A 707 -2.64 8.65 3.82
N TYR A 708 -2.42 8.33 5.09
CA TYR A 708 -3.38 7.61 5.90
C TYR A 708 -4.21 8.46 6.86
N ASN A 709 -3.77 9.67 7.20
CA ASN A 709 -4.36 10.44 8.29
C ASN A 709 -5.10 11.70 7.81
N PRO A 710 -6.43 11.66 7.78
CA PRO A 710 -7.22 12.82 7.38
C PRO A 710 -7.35 13.89 8.45
N ASN A 711 -7.18 13.53 9.73
CA ASN A 711 -7.51 14.38 10.88
C ASN A 711 -6.42 15.41 11.21
N GLY A 712 -5.33 15.45 10.43
CA GLY A 712 -4.22 16.37 10.63
C GLY A 712 -3.40 16.06 11.88
N PRO A 713 -2.27 16.76 12.08
CA PRO A 713 -1.48 16.65 13.30
C PRO A 713 -2.25 17.21 14.49
N PHE A 714 -1.97 16.67 15.68
CA PHE A 714 -2.47 17.22 16.93
C PHE A 714 -2.19 18.73 17.05
N TYR A 715 -3.15 19.47 17.61
CA TYR A 715 -3.06 20.91 17.80
C TYR A 715 -3.77 21.35 19.08
N GLU A 716 -3.03 21.98 19.98
CA GLU A 716 -3.58 22.81 21.06
C GLU A 716 -2.92 24.19 21.04
N VAL A 717 -3.72 25.25 21.16
CA VAL A 717 -3.22 26.61 21.38
C VAL A 717 -2.90 26.73 22.87
N PRO A 718 -1.67 27.08 23.27
CA PRO A 718 -1.39 27.34 24.67
C PRO A 718 -2.25 28.51 25.14
N THR A 719 -3.14 28.27 26.11
CA THR A 719 -3.69 29.36 26.92
C THR A 719 -2.51 30.00 27.67
N GLU A 720 -2.44 31.33 27.67
CA GLU A 720 -1.35 32.14 28.20
C GLU A 720 -0.59 31.53 29.39
N VAL A 721 0.73 31.50 29.26
CA VAL A 721 1.68 31.02 30.28
C VAL A 721 1.42 31.75 31.61
N PRO A 722 1.15 31.04 32.74
CA PRO A 722 1.15 31.71 34.03
C PRO A 722 2.59 32.15 34.34
N SER A 723 2.77 33.46 34.47
CA SER A 723 3.98 34.08 35.00
C SER A 723 4.40 33.39 36.31
N ARG A 724 5.68 32.98 36.40
CA ARG A 724 6.33 32.59 37.66
C ARG A 724 6.11 33.67 38.71
N GLY A 725 5.24 33.41 39.67
CA GLY A 725 4.98 34.23 40.85
C GLY A 725 5.42 33.49 42.11
N GLY A 726 6.07 34.23 43.02
CA GLY A 726 6.78 33.74 44.20
C GLY A 726 5.93 32.95 45.21
N GLY A 727 6.65 32.20 46.05
CA GLY A 727 6.08 31.30 47.04
C GLY A 727 5.23 31.97 48.12
N GLY A 728 4.41 31.14 48.77
CA GLY A 728 3.69 31.51 49.98
C GLY A 728 2.69 30.45 50.43
N GLY A 729 2.98 29.79 51.55
CA GLY A 729 2.02 29.60 52.65
C GLY A 729 0.89 28.57 52.50
N SER A 730 0.99 27.55 53.36
CA SER A 730 -0.03 26.60 53.82
C SER A 730 -1.46 27.15 54.02
N ASN A 731 -2.48 26.32 53.77
CA ASN A 731 -3.30 25.75 54.86
C ASN A 731 -4.39 24.76 54.42
N ASN A 732 -4.51 23.73 55.27
CA ASN A 732 -5.70 22.97 55.67
C ASN A 732 -6.31 21.91 54.72
N SER A 733 -5.90 20.69 55.04
CA SER A 733 -6.69 19.46 55.06
C SER A 733 -8.18 19.64 55.43
N LEU A 734 -9.08 19.02 54.65
CA LEU A 734 -10.12 18.09 55.12
C LEU A 734 -10.95 17.54 53.93
N LYS A 735 -10.75 16.26 53.59
CA LYS A 735 -11.79 15.22 53.37
C LYS A 735 -11.20 13.91 52.81
N PRO A 736 -11.40 12.78 53.51
CA PRO A 736 -11.81 11.50 52.93
C PRO A 736 -13.19 11.09 53.50
N PRO A 737 -13.90 10.02 53.06
CA PRO A 737 -13.68 9.11 51.93
C PRO A 737 -14.92 8.86 51.00
N THR A 738 -14.67 8.20 49.86
CA THR A 738 -15.51 7.23 49.09
C THR A 738 -16.92 7.56 48.56
N PHE A 739 -17.14 7.30 47.26
CA PHE A 739 -18.35 6.64 46.71
C PHE A 739 -17.99 5.67 45.55
N PRO A 740 -18.75 4.58 45.33
CA PRO A 740 -18.29 3.39 44.62
C PRO A 740 -18.75 3.28 43.15
N LYS A 741 -18.02 2.44 42.40
CA LYS A 741 -18.11 2.16 40.95
C LYS A 741 -19.36 1.38 40.49
N TRP A 742 -20.60 1.80 40.79
CA TRP A 742 -21.78 1.08 40.25
C TRP A 742 -22.92 1.93 39.67
N ALA A 743 -22.78 3.27 39.60
CA ALA A 743 -23.91 4.15 39.28
C ALA A 743 -23.93 4.71 37.85
N LEU A 744 -23.58 3.92 36.82
CA LEU A 744 -23.91 4.26 35.43
C LEU A 744 -24.27 3.04 34.56
N ILE A 745 -24.89 2.03 35.18
CA ILE A 745 -25.45 0.85 34.50
C ILE A 745 -27.00 0.88 34.49
N ILE A 746 -27.64 1.90 35.08
CA ILE A 746 -29.10 1.89 35.33
C ILE A 746 -29.92 2.84 34.43
N THR A 747 -29.32 3.55 33.46
CA THR A 747 -30.08 4.46 32.57
C THR A 747 -30.24 4.00 31.12
N ILE A 748 -29.64 2.88 30.72
CA ILE A 748 -29.74 2.37 29.33
C ILE A 748 -30.43 0.99 29.24
N LEU A 749 -30.44 0.19 30.31
CA LEU A 749 -31.00 -1.17 30.28
C LEU A 749 -32.49 -1.29 30.65
N LEU A 750 -33.10 -0.26 31.24
CA LEU A 750 -34.53 -0.26 31.62
C LEU A 750 -35.53 -0.01 30.47
N PRO A 751 -35.23 0.77 29.41
CA PRO A 751 -36.13 0.90 28.26
C PRO A 751 -36.16 -0.36 27.37
N ILE A 752 -35.02 -1.07 27.28
CA ILE A 752 -34.86 -2.25 26.41
C ILE A 752 -35.64 -3.45 26.97
N LEU A 753 -35.66 -3.62 28.30
CA LEU A 753 -36.43 -4.70 28.94
C LEU A 753 -37.96 -4.46 28.85
N PHE A 754 -38.41 -3.20 28.85
CA PHE A 754 -39.84 -2.85 28.75
C PHE A 754 -40.42 -3.11 27.35
N VAL A 755 -39.63 -2.87 26.28
CA VAL A 755 -40.03 -3.15 24.89
C VAL A 755 -40.04 -4.66 24.61
N ILE A 756 -39.10 -5.41 25.19
CA ILE A 756 -39.05 -6.89 25.07
C ILE A 756 -40.24 -7.54 25.82
N LEU A 757 -40.63 -7.02 26.99
CA LEU A 757 -41.77 -7.53 27.76
C LEU A 757 -43.13 -7.20 27.13
N LEU A 758 -43.29 -6.03 26.49
CA LEU A 758 -44.51 -5.69 25.72
C LEU A 758 -44.66 -6.55 24.45
N GLY A 759 -43.54 -6.84 23.76
CA GLY A 759 -43.51 -7.75 22.62
C GLY A 759 -43.87 -9.19 23.01
N ALA A 760 -43.34 -9.68 24.14
CA ALA A 760 -43.65 -11.01 24.66
C ALA A 760 -45.12 -11.14 25.10
N PHE A 761 -45.72 -10.08 25.67
CA PHE A 761 -47.14 -10.08 26.07
C PHE A 761 -48.09 -10.06 24.85
N ALA A 762 -47.74 -9.32 23.78
CA ALA A 762 -48.48 -9.32 22.52
C ALA A 762 -48.41 -10.70 21.82
N ILE A 763 -47.24 -11.33 21.82
CA ILE A 763 -47.04 -12.68 21.26
C ILE A 763 -47.79 -13.75 22.09
N MET A 764 -47.83 -13.62 23.42
CA MET A 764 -48.65 -14.48 24.29
C MET A 764 -50.15 -14.28 24.09
N PHE A 765 -50.62 -13.04 23.89
CA PHE A 765 -52.04 -12.73 23.67
C PHE A 765 -52.54 -13.23 22.30
N ILE A 766 -51.71 -13.13 21.26
CA ILE A 766 -52.00 -13.66 19.91
C ILE A 766 -51.97 -15.21 19.92
N ARG A 767 -51.01 -15.84 20.62
CA ARG A 767 -50.98 -17.31 20.81
C ARG A 767 -52.18 -17.84 21.59
N ARG A 768 -52.68 -17.11 22.59
CA ARG A 768 -53.85 -17.52 23.39
C ARG A 768 -55.17 -17.40 22.63
N ARG A 769 -55.31 -16.43 21.70
CA ARG A 769 -56.48 -16.34 20.80
C ARG A 769 -56.48 -17.38 19.68
N CYS A 770 -55.33 -17.75 19.12
CA CYS A 770 -55.24 -18.84 18.14
C CYS A 770 -55.46 -20.23 18.78
N HIS A 771 -55.16 -20.41 20.07
CA HIS A 771 -55.47 -21.66 20.76
C HIS A 771 -56.97 -21.78 21.10
N GLN A 772 -57.67 -20.66 21.36
CA GLN A 772 -59.12 -20.64 21.59
C GLN A 772 -59.91 -20.90 20.30
N SER A 773 -59.46 -20.42 19.12
CA SER A 773 -60.14 -20.69 17.84
C SER A 773 -59.98 -22.13 17.32
N HIS A 774 -58.96 -22.87 17.77
CA HIS A 774 -58.78 -24.29 17.45
C HIS A 774 -59.48 -25.23 18.46
N VAL A 775 -59.93 -24.74 19.61
CA VAL A 775 -60.75 -25.50 20.57
C VAL A 775 -62.25 -25.36 20.26
N ASP A 776 -62.68 -24.25 19.66
CA ASP A 776 -64.08 -24.03 19.26
C ASP A 776 -64.46 -24.61 17.87
N GLN A 777 -63.48 -25.06 17.05
CA GLN A 777 -63.72 -25.80 15.80
C GLN A 777 -63.57 -27.32 15.92
N ALA A 778 -63.06 -27.82 17.05
CA ALA A 778 -62.99 -29.25 17.36
C ALA A 778 -64.25 -29.77 18.11
N SER A 779 -65.10 -28.88 18.61
CA SER A 779 -66.37 -29.18 19.27
C SER A 779 -67.59 -29.12 18.32
N THR A 780 -67.41 -28.73 17.06
CA THR A 780 -68.47 -28.70 16.02
C THR A 780 -68.32 -29.79 14.95
N ILE A 781 -67.29 -30.64 15.02
CA ILE A 781 -67.03 -31.75 14.06
C ILE A 781 -67.08 -33.13 14.75
N ALA A 782 -67.25 -33.16 16.08
CA ALA A 782 -67.74 -34.34 16.80
C ALA A 782 -69.27 -34.24 16.95
N GLN A 783 -69.98 -35.14 16.28
CA GLN A 783 -71.41 -35.46 16.46
C GLN A 783 -72.48 -34.60 15.74
N ASP A 784 -72.08 -33.87 14.70
CA ASP A 784 -72.89 -33.77 13.46
C ASP A 784 -72.70 -35.07 12.59
N LYS A 785 -72.61 -36.20 13.30
CA LYS A 785 -72.46 -37.58 12.81
C LYS A 785 -73.60 -38.48 13.32
N SER A 786 -74.75 -37.91 13.69
CA SER A 786 -75.97 -38.69 13.98
C SER A 786 -77.28 -38.15 13.41
N GLU A 787 -77.33 -37.03 12.67
CA GLU A 787 -78.59 -36.55 12.09
C GLU A 787 -78.46 -36.17 10.61
N LYS A 788 -78.17 -37.18 9.79
CA LYS A 788 -78.63 -37.26 8.40
C LYS A 788 -79.14 -38.68 8.11
N ASN A 789 -80.38 -38.92 8.55
CA ASN A 789 -81.38 -39.78 7.91
C ASN A 789 -82.69 -38.98 8.00
N THR A 790 -83.12 -38.30 6.92
CA THR A 790 -84.23 -38.74 6.04
C THR A 790 -85.51 -39.07 6.82
N THR A 791 -86.50 -38.18 6.91
CA THR A 791 -87.68 -37.98 6.00
C THR A 791 -88.67 -39.17 5.92
N GLU A 792 -89.98 -38.84 5.95
CA GLU A 792 -91.22 -39.68 5.85
C GLU A 792 -91.65 -40.39 7.16
N ARG A 793 -92.86 -40.27 7.71
CA ARG A 793 -94.26 -40.30 7.18
C ARG A 793 -95.26 -39.90 8.32
N PRO A 794 -96.58 -39.84 8.02
CA PRO A 794 -97.35 -38.63 7.67
C PRO A 794 -97.63 -37.64 8.82
#